data_AF-A0A1V6EWA3-F1
#
_entry.id   AF-A0A1V6EWA3-F1
#
_cell.length_a   1.000
_cell.length_b   1.000
_cell.length_c   1.000
_cell.angle_alpha   90.00
_cell.angle_beta   90.00
_cell.angle_gamma   90.00
#
_symmetry.space_group_name_H-M   'P 1'
#
loop_
_entity.id
_entity.type
_entity.pdbx_description
1 polymer ?
#
loop_
_entity_poly.entity_id
_entity_poly.type
_entity_poly.pdbx_seq_one_letter_code
_entity_poly.pdbx_strand_id
1 'polypeptide(L)'
;MDLHFNADRLLFSSIGTQDRWQIFEVLADGTGLRQVTPGDEPDVDHYDPCYLPDGDIIFASTAFFTAVPCVNGSTRCATLYRMDADGGHIRQLCFDQEHNWCPTVLPNGRILYLRWEYTDTPHSHDRVLFHMNPDGTGQMEYYGSNSYWPNSLFYARPIPGHPGQFAGIVSGHHGVPRMGELVLFDIERGRRESEGAVQRIPGYGKGVDWGGSLNHDSPLIADNLVDASWPKFLHPYPLSDNYFLVSCKPTPESLWGIYLVDVFDNMLLLREEPGYALFEPIPFQKTPVPPVIPDIVDPNRDDALVYLSDVYGGDGLRDIPRGAVKALRLFSYHFLYPDMGGPQAVVGMEGPWDMRIVLGVVPVEEDGSAYFRVPANTPISIQPLDGEGKALQLMRSWFTGMRGETVSCAGCHESQNTAPPAHSGIAIRRRPSEITPWFGPNRGYNYDRELQPVLDKHCAGCHNGEARADGSKIPNLKDRTHITDYTSVFHHGGRDAGHFSVSYAELHRFVRRPGLESDYHLLTPMEFHADATELVQLLRKGHYNVKLDEAAWDRIITWIDFNAPFHGTWTEVAGKERVEYPARRRRELLRRYAAMDTDPEAIPVAPTEAVVPVMPAPLPEAPQPELNCPDWPFTEEEAKKRQEGLGETRRSVELGNGIRLDLVLIPPGAFVMGQADGLPDESPASVIAIDKPFWMGACEVTNAQFARFDPSHDSGVESRFSMQFGVRGFYVNGPEQPAVRVSWDQAMAFCAWLSETTGAHFTLPTEAQWEYACRAGAATPFFYGGPDADWSPYANLADAKLREFVCHTYKKEREPWLDASKYDDWIPKDLRFNDNGFLSDATGQYHPNAWGLYDMHGNVAEWTRSDYKPYPYREDDGRNDGSASERKVVRGGSWRDRPSRARAAFRLDYQPYQPVFNVGFRVILERGYLLHAISSVMVDECEKLYNLCIYASITGVDYPYNLVWFDDLSPTKICVGMSIERLRWVAEAICLRAKEL
;
A
#
# COMPACT_ATOMS: atom_id res chain seq x y z
N MET A 1 36.51 -3.69 -11.29
CA MET A 1 37.89 -3.32 -10.91
C MET A 1 37.82 -2.13 -9.95
N ASP A 2 38.76 -2.00 -9.02
CA ASP A 2 38.84 -0.85 -8.13
C ASP A 2 40.29 -0.48 -7.82
N LEU A 3 40.62 0.81 -7.93
CA LEU A 3 41.97 1.33 -7.72
C LEU A 3 42.11 1.81 -6.28
N HIS A 4 43.16 1.36 -5.59
CA HIS A 4 43.40 1.80 -4.22
C HIS A 4 43.63 3.32 -4.16
N PHE A 5 43.24 3.97 -3.06
CA PHE A 5 43.30 5.43 -2.90
C PHE A 5 44.72 6.02 -3.13
N ASN A 6 45.76 5.24 -2.87
CA ASN A 6 47.16 5.65 -3.14
C ASN A 6 47.63 5.43 -4.59
N ALA A 7 46.77 4.89 -5.46
CA ALA A 7 47.06 4.49 -6.84
C ALA A 7 48.31 3.59 -7.00
N ASP A 8 48.57 2.76 -5.99
CA ASP A 8 49.72 1.85 -5.91
C ASP A 8 49.36 0.39 -6.19
N ARG A 9 48.07 0.04 -6.18
CA ARG A 9 47.55 -1.31 -6.43
C ARG A 9 46.07 -1.30 -6.80
N LEU A 10 45.61 -2.40 -7.38
CA LEU A 10 44.29 -2.55 -8.02
C LEU A 10 43.65 -3.88 -7.64
N LEU A 11 42.36 -3.87 -7.29
CA LEU A 11 41.51 -5.06 -7.17
C LEU A 11 40.76 -5.35 -8.47
N PHE A 12 40.59 -6.63 -8.77
CA PHE A 12 39.77 -7.10 -9.88
C PHE A 12 39.24 -8.51 -9.65
N SER A 13 38.23 -8.91 -10.43
CA SER A 13 37.66 -10.26 -10.38
C SER A 13 38.17 -11.07 -11.57
N SER A 14 38.50 -12.34 -11.34
CA SER A 14 38.88 -13.28 -12.40
C SER A 14 38.58 -14.71 -11.99
N ILE A 15 38.67 -15.65 -12.93
CA ILE A 15 38.54 -17.08 -12.61
C ILE A 15 39.82 -17.54 -11.92
N GLY A 16 39.67 -18.09 -10.71
CA GLY A 16 40.75 -18.54 -9.86
C GLY A 16 40.62 -20.00 -9.44
N THR A 17 40.96 -20.27 -8.18
CA THR A 17 40.78 -21.58 -7.55
C THR A 17 39.35 -22.11 -7.72
N GLN A 18 39.21 -23.44 -7.85
CA GLN A 18 37.94 -24.15 -8.03
C GLN A 18 37.16 -23.79 -9.32
N ASP A 19 37.78 -23.11 -10.29
CA ASP A 19 37.11 -22.62 -11.51
C ASP A 19 35.92 -21.69 -11.18
N ARG A 20 36.12 -20.85 -10.16
CA ARG A 20 35.14 -19.88 -9.67
C ARG A 20 35.64 -18.46 -9.83
N TRP A 21 34.72 -17.50 -9.85
CA TRP A 21 35.10 -16.08 -9.73
C TRP A 21 35.73 -15.84 -8.35
N GLN A 22 36.91 -15.24 -8.37
CA GLN A 22 37.71 -14.91 -7.20
C GLN A 22 38.21 -13.46 -7.30
N ILE A 23 38.65 -12.91 -6.19
CA ILE A 23 39.18 -11.55 -6.11
C ILE A 23 40.70 -11.62 -6.16
N PHE A 24 41.30 -10.77 -6.99
CA PHE A 24 42.73 -10.64 -7.17
C PHE A 24 43.18 -9.21 -6.90
N GLU A 25 44.41 -9.06 -6.43
CA GLU A 25 45.10 -7.78 -6.27
C GLU A 25 46.42 -7.81 -7.05
N VAL A 26 46.76 -6.70 -7.67
CA VAL A 26 48.04 -6.50 -8.37
C VAL A 26 48.59 -5.11 -8.07
N LEU A 27 49.92 -4.98 -8.01
CA LEU A 27 50.56 -3.68 -7.87
C LEU A 27 50.43 -2.87 -9.17
N ALA A 28 50.47 -1.55 -9.02
CA ALA A 28 50.38 -0.57 -10.11
C ALA A 28 51.38 -0.79 -11.25
N ASP A 29 52.55 -1.37 -10.94
CA ASP A 29 53.60 -1.67 -11.92
C ASP A 29 53.41 -3.02 -12.65
N GLY A 30 52.32 -3.73 -12.35
CA GLY A 30 51.99 -5.04 -12.91
C GLY A 30 52.63 -6.22 -12.18
N THR A 31 53.38 -5.99 -11.09
CA THR A 31 53.97 -7.04 -10.27
C THR A 31 53.07 -7.43 -9.09
N GLY A 32 53.44 -8.48 -8.35
CA GLY A 32 52.78 -8.82 -7.10
C GLY A 32 51.34 -9.34 -7.24
N LEU A 33 50.97 -9.91 -8.39
CA LEU A 33 49.65 -10.52 -8.59
C LEU A 33 49.41 -11.61 -7.54
N ARG A 34 48.29 -11.50 -6.81
CA ARG A 34 47.83 -12.48 -5.83
C ARG A 34 46.33 -12.66 -5.88
N GLN A 35 45.85 -13.87 -5.60
CA GLN A 35 44.46 -14.10 -5.22
C GLN A 35 44.29 -13.64 -3.76
N VAL A 36 43.28 -12.81 -3.50
CA VAL A 36 42.96 -12.30 -2.16
C VAL A 36 42.02 -13.26 -1.44
N THR A 37 40.97 -13.71 -2.13
CA THR A 37 40.01 -14.65 -1.55
C THR A 37 40.64 -16.03 -1.30
N PRO A 38 40.29 -16.73 -0.20
CA PRO A 38 40.91 -18.01 0.16
C PRO A 38 40.74 -19.13 -0.87
N GLY A 39 39.66 -19.12 -1.64
CA GLY A 39 39.46 -20.08 -2.72
C GLY A 39 39.06 -21.49 -2.30
N ASP A 40 38.48 -21.61 -1.11
CA ASP A 40 38.18 -22.87 -0.44
C ASP A 40 36.72 -23.33 -0.59
N GLU A 41 35.85 -22.50 -1.16
CA GLU A 41 34.46 -22.83 -1.45
C GLU A 41 34.28 -23.30 -2.90
N PRO A 42 33.92 -24.57 -3.17
CA PRO A 42 33.87 -25.13 -4.53
C PRO A 42 32.65 -24.71 -5.36
N ASP A 43 31.65 -24.12 -4.70
CA ASP A 43 30.36 -23.75 -5.26
C ASP A 43 29.97 -22.31 -4.93
N VAL A 44 30.94 -21.43 -4.67
CA VAL A 44 30.72 -20.02 -4.38
C VAL A 44 31.57 -19.16 -5.30
N ASP A 45 30.98 -18.07 -5.76
CA ASP A 45 31.64 -17.03 -6.55
C ASP A 45 31.85 -15.79 -5.68
N HIS A 46 32.99 -15.14 -5.83
CA HIS A 46 33.37 -13.87 -5.19
C HIS A 46 33.78 -12.86 -6.27
N TYR A 47 33.12 -11.71 -6.32
CA TYR A 47 33.34 -10.73 -7.38
C TYR A 47 32.97 -9.29 -6.98
N ASP A 48 33.22 -8.34 -7.87
CA ASP A 48 32.90 -6.92 -7.71
C ASP A 48 33.44 -6.29 -6.40
N PRO A 49 34.78 -6.33 -6.19
CA PRO A 49 35.41 -5.85 -4.97
C PRO A 49 35.62 -4.33 -4.97
N CYS A 50 35.62 -3.71 -3.79
CA CYS A 50 36.10 -2.35 -3.57
C CYS A 50 36.93 -2.22 -2.29
N TYR A 51 37.90 -1.30 -2.30
CA TYR A 51 38.73 -1.02 -1.12
C TYR A 51 37.97 -0.17 -0.10
N LEU A 52 38.20 -0.47 1.18
CA LEU A 52 37.74 0.34 2.31
C LEU A 52 38.84 1.29 2.82
N PRO A 53 38.45 2.41 3.46
CA PRO A 53 39.42 3.37 4.02
C PRO A 53 40.34 2.82 5.12
N ASP A 54 39.93 1.76 5.81
CA ASP A 54 40.72 1.06 6.84
C ASP A 54 41.66 0.00 6.26
N GLY A 55 41.59 -0.25 4.94
CA GLY A 55 42.41 -1.23 4.23
C GLY A 55 41.70 -2.55 3.94
N ASP A 56 40.52 -2.77 4.51
CA ASP A 56 39.70 -3.96 4.25
C ASP A 56 39.06 -3.91 2.86
N ILE A 57 38.36 -4.98 2.50
CA ILE A 57 37.74 -5.15 1.19
C ILE A 57 36.29 -5.55 1.35
N ILE A 58 35.39 -4.86 0.65
CA ILE A 58 34.01 -5.31 0.44
C ILE A 58 33.88 -5.95 -0.94
N PHE A 59 33.04 -6.96 -1.05
CA PHE A 59 32.80 -7.68 -2.30
C PHE A 59 31.44 -8.38 -2.32
N ALA A 60 30.97 -8.73 -3.51
CA ALA A 60 29.78 -9.55 -3.71
C ALA A 60 30.13 -11.05 -3.66
N SER A 61 29.27 -11.85 -3.01
CA SER A 61 29.42 -13.31 -2.98
C SER A 61 28.11 -14.08 -3.01
N THR A 62 28.10 -15.22 -3.71
CA THR A 62 26.96 -16.15 -3.77
C THR A 62 26.85 -17.09 -2.55
N ALA A 63 27.64 -16.86 -1.50
CA ALA A 63 27.69 -17.72 -0.31
C ALA A 63 26.37 -17.75 0.50
N PHE A 64 25.46 -16.79 0.32
CA PHE A 64 24.13 -16.84 0.97
C PHE A 64 23.23 -17.95 0.39
N PHE A 65 23.60 -18.47 -0.79
CA PHE A 65 22.95 -19.62 -1.41
C PHE A 65 21.45 -19.41 -1.66
N THR A 66 21.05 -18.18 -2.00
CA THR A 66 19.71 -17.80 -2.49
C THR A 66 19.68 -17.72 -4.02
N ALA A 67 18.49 -17.65 -4.59
CA ALA A 67 18.30 -17.58 -6.03
C ALA A 67 17.11 -16.71 -6.41
N VAL A 68 17.11 -16.24 -7.65
CA VAL A 68 16.10 -15.29 -8.16
C VAL A 68 14.76 -16.00 -8.41
N PRO A 69 13.65 -15.57 -7.77
CA PRO A 69 12.34 -16.24 -7.89
C PRO A 69 11.72 -16.19 -9.28
N CYS A 70 11.80 -15.06 -9.97
CA CYS A 70 11.13 -14.87 -11.27
C CYS A 70 11.69 -15.75 -12.41
N VAL A 71 12.86 -16.36 -12.22
CA VAL A 71 13.50 -17.31 -13.16
C VAL A 71 13.63 -18.72 -12.59
N ASN A 72 12.71 -19.11 -11.70
CA ASN A 72 12.62 -20.43 -11.08
C ASN A 72 13.91 -20.87 -10.36
N GLY A 73 14.59 -19.92 -9.73
CA GLY A 73 15.81 -20.18 -8.97
C GLY A 73 17.02 -20.57 -9.83
N SER A 74 16.97 -20.39 -11.15
CA SER A 74 18.07 -20.72 -12.06
C SER A 74 19.29 -19.80 -11.95
N THR A 75 19.10 -18.59 -11.40
CA THR A 75 20.16 -17.60 -11.20
C THR A 75 20.46 -17.45 -9.72
N ARG A 76 21.72 -17.66 -9.32
CA ARG A 76 22.15 -17.48 -7.93
C ARG A 76 22.33 -16.00 -7.59
N CYS A 77 21.85 -15.63 -6.41
CA CYS A 77 22.00 -14.28 -5.88
C CYS A 77 23.35 -14.09 -5.21
N ALA A 78 23.87 -12.86 -5.22
CA ALA A 78 25.06 -12.47 -4.49
C ALA A 78 24.72 -11.34 -3.53
N THR A 79 25.18 -11.44 -2.29
CA THR A 79 25.07 -10.40 -1.27
C THR A 79 26.45 -9.84 -0.92
N LEU A 80 26.52 -8.76 -0.15
CA LEU A 80 27.80 -8.14 0.20
C LEU A 80 28.46 -8.77 1.42
N TYR A 81 29.78 -8.87 1.36
CA TYR A 81 30.68 -9.40 2.39
C TYR A 81 31.84 -8.44 2.59
N ARG A 82 32.46 -8.48 3.77
CA ARG A 82 33.72 -7.80 4.11
C ARG A 82 34.79 -8.83 4.42
N MET A 83 36.04 -8.54 4.09
CA MET A 83 37.22 -9.31 4.50
C MET A 83 38.40 -8.39 4.78
N ASP A 84 39.35 -8.90 5.55
CA ASP A 84 40.64 -8.24 5.75
C ASP A 84 41.43 -8.19 4.43
N ALA A 85 42.41 -7.28 4.34
CA ALA A 85 43.27 -7.13 3.16
C ALA A 85 44.00 -8.42 2.74
N ASP A 86 44.25 -9.34 3.69
CA ASP A 86 44.93 -10.61 3.45
C ASP A 86 43.98 -11.75 3.03
N GLY A 87 42.66 -11.51 2.98
CA GLY A 87 41.63 -12.50 2.68
C GLY A 87 41.06 -13.21 3.92
N GLY A 88 41.50 -12.84 5.11
CA GLY A 88 40.99 -13.35 6.39
C GLY A 88 39.67 -12.74 6.84
N HIS A 89 39.14 -13.27 7.95
CA HIS A 89 37.98 -12.75 8.68
C HIS A 89 36.76 -12.33 7.84
N ILE A 90 36.42 -13.14 6.83
CA ILE A 90 35.26 -12.88 5.97
C ILE A 90 33.97 -12.85 6.80
N ARG A 91 33.16 -11.78 6.61
CA ARG A 91 31.86 -11.58 7.26
C ARG A 91 30.78 -11.18 6.24
N GLN A 92 29.61 -11.79 6.34
CA GLN A 92 28.43 -11.41 5.55
C GLN A 92 27.81 -10.12 6.10
N LEU A 93 27.45 -9.20 5.20
CA LEU A 93 26.86 -7.89 5.54
C LEU A 93 25.37 -7.82 5.13
N CYS A 94 25.00 -8.37 3.99
CA CYS A 94 23.61 -8.30 3.50
C CYS A 94 22.94 -9.68 3.53
N PHE A 95 21.66 -9.71 3.90
CA PHE A 95 20.85 -10.92 4.09
C PHE A 95 19.58 -10.85 3.24
N ASP A 96 19.71 -10.36 2.01
CA ASP A 96 18.58 -9.97 1.17
C ASP A 96 18.06 -11.11 0.27
N GLN A 97 16.83 -10.94 -0.22
CA GLN A 97 16.12 -11.88 -1.09
C GLN A 97 16.89 -12.12 -2.41
N GLU A 98 17.22 -11.06 -3.13
CA GLU A 98 17.99 -11.10 -4.38
C GLU A 98 19.41 -10.51 -4.24
N HIS A 99 19.87 -9.80 -5.26
CA HIS A 99 21.24 -9.37 -5.42
C HIS A 99 21.52 -8.03 -4.73
N ASN A 100 22.71 -7.94 -4.15
CA ASN A 100 23.39 -6.68 -3.88
C ASN A 100 24.61 -6.55 -4.81
N TRP A 101 24.73 -5.42 -5.52
CA TRP A 101 25.76 -5.20 -6.54
C TRP A 101 26.42 -3.83 -6.44
N CYS A 102 27.53 -3.67 -7.16
CA CYS A 102 28.21 -2.41 -7.42
C CYS A 102 28.56 -1.62 -6.16
N PRO A 103 29.20 -2.24 -5.14
CA PRO A 103 29.57 -1.51 -3.93
C PRO A 103 30.61 -0.44 -4.24
N THR A 104 30.41 0.77 -3.72
CA THR A 104 31.40 1.85 -3.82
C THR A 104 31.40 2.70 -2.55
N VAL A 105 32.55 3.28 -2.20
CA VAL A 105 32.69 4.10 -0.99
C VAL A 105 32.25 5.54 -1.27
N LEU A 106 31.30 6.03 -0.47
CA LEU A 106 30.85 7.42 -0.45
C LEU A 106 31.90 8.32 0.22
N PRO A 107 31.90 9.64 -0.06
CA PRO A 107 32.86 10.57 0.56
C PRO A 107 32.83 10.61 2.10
N ASN A 108 31.72 10.18 2.71
CA ASN A 108 31.56 10.09 4.16
C ASN A 108 32.03 8.75 4.77
N GLY A 109 32.58 7.84 3.96
CA GLY A 109 33.07 6.52 4.38
C GLY A 109 32.01 5.41 4.39
N ARG A 110 30.73 5.73 4.10
CA ARG A 110 29.66 4.74 3.93
C ARG A 110 29.76 4.04 2.57
N ILE A 111 29.06 2.93 2.42
CA ILE A 111 29.04 2.11 1.20
C ILE A 111 27.73 2.34 0.48
N LEU A 112 27.78 2.79 -0.78
CA LEU A 112 26.66 2.83 -1.70
C LEU A 112 26.63 1.51 -2.49
N TYR A 113 25.45 0.92 -2.65
CA TYR A 113 25.27 -0.31 -3.40
C TYR A 113 23.86 -0.39 -4.00
N LEU A 114 23.69 -1.23 -5.01
CA LEU A 114 22.40 -1.56 -5.59
C LEU A 114 21.80 -2.76 -4.86
N ARG A 115 20.53 -2.70 -4.48
CA ARG A 115 19.75 -3.82 -3.92
C ARG A 115 18.58 -4.14 -4.83
N TRP A 116 18.29 -5.42 -4.98
CA TRP A 116 17.15 -5.97 -5.72
C TRP A 116 16.17 -6.64 -4.73
N GLU A 117 14.84 -6.38 -4.82
CA GLU A 117 13.84 -6.93 -3.87
C GLU A 117 12.39 -7.10 -4.41
N TYR A 118 11.81 -8.31 -4.30
CA TYR A 118 10.43 -8.67 -4.68
C TYR A 118 9.47 -8.93 -3.50
N THR A 119 9.30 -8.00 -2.57
CA THR A 119 8.43 -8.25 -1.39
C THR A 119 7.04 -7.67 -1.54
N ASP A 120 6.11 -8.48 -2.08
CA ASP A 120 4.73 -8.07 -2.42
C ASP A 120 4.67 -6.80 -3.30
N THR A 121 5.71 -6.60 -4.09
CA THR A 121 5.94 -5.45 -4.98
C THR A 121 6.20 -5.93 -6.40
N PRO A 122 6.01 -5.07 -7.41
CA PRO A 122 6.27 -5.42 -8.79
C PRO A 122 7.74 -5.75 -9.01
N HIS A 123 7.97 -6.82 -9.75
CA HIS A 123 9.31 -7.36 -9.92
C HIS A 123 10.14 -6.60 -10.97
N SER A 124 9.54 -5.70 -11.75
CA SER A 124 10.23 -5.04 -12.87
C SER A 124 10.80 -3.65 -12.53
N HIS A 125 10.70 -3.20 -11.27
CA HIS A 125 10.95 -1.81 -10.87
C HIS A 125 11.69 -1.65 -9.52
N ASP A 126 12.42 -2.66 -9.10
CA ASP A 126 12.82 -2.88 -7.71
C ASP A 126 14.34 -3.00 -7.51
N ARG A 127 15.12 -2.46 -8.45
CA ARG A 127 16.58 -2.38 -8.36
C ARG A 127 16.98 -0.98 -7.90
N VAL A 128 16.96 -0.80 -6.58
CA VAL A 128 17.05 0.48 -5.88
C VAL A 128 18.42 0.67 -5.21
N LEU A 129 18.87 1.92 -5.07
CA LEU A 129 20.12 2.18 -4.36
C LEU A 129 19.91 2.17 -2.86
N PHE A 130 20.86 1.59 -2.15
CA PHE A 130 20.96 1.53 -0.70
C PHE A 130 22.34 2.01 -0.26
N HIS A 131 22.46 2.36 1.02
CA HIS A 131 23.75 2.56 1.64
C HIS A 131 23.84 2.03 3.07
N MET A 132 25.05 1.75 3.52
CA MET A 132 25.34 1.19 4.84
C MET A 132 26.72 1.64 5.36
N ASN A 133 26.99 1.41 6.64
CA ASN A 133 28.36 1.51 7.14
C ASN A 133 29.18 0.28 6.67
N PRO A 134 30.52 0.39 6.59
CA PRO A 134 31.38 -0.72 6.14
C PRO A 134 31.29 -2.00 6.98
N ASP A 135 30.75 -1.92 8.19
CA ASP A 135 30.54 -3.07 9.07
C ASP A 135 29.19 -3.78 8.87
N GLY A 136 28.34 -3.25 7.99
CA GLY A 136 26.99 -3.76 7.70
C GLY A 136 25.86 -3.04 8.44
N THR A 137 26.18 -2.15 9.39
CA THR A 137 25.18 -1.41 10.18
C THR A 137 24.55 -0.25 9.41
N GLY A 138 23.38 0.21 9.85
CA GLY A 138 22.70 1.38 9.31
C GLY A 138 22.24 1.22 7.86
N GLN A 139 21.88 0.00 7.44
CA GLN A 139 21.34 -0.22 6.09
C GLN A 139 20.06 0.57 5.91
N MET A 140 20.02 1.39 4.87
CA MET A 140 18.85 2.20 4.53
C MET A 140 18.83 2.48 3.03
N GLU A 141 17.67 2.83 2.50
CA GLU A 141 17.57 3.21 1.09
C GLU A 141 18.46 4.43 0.80
N TYR A 142 18.77 4.67 -0.46
CA TYR A 142 19.47 5.86 -0.90
C TYR A 142 18.67 6.58 -1.98
N TYR A 143 18.15 5.82 -2.96
CA TYR A 143 17.32 6.36 -4.03
C TYR A 143 16.44 5.28 -4.68
N GLY A 144 15.19 5.61 -5.01
CA GLY A 144 14.31 4.80 -5.86
C GLY A 144 13.32 3.89 -5.13
N SER A 145 13.35 3.80 -3.79
CA SER A 145 12.33 3.04 -3.05
C SER A 145 10.93 3.66 -3.26
N ASN A 146 9.91 2.82 -3.42
CA ASN A 146 8.54 3.22 -3.75
C ASN A 146 8.43 4.02 -5.07
N SER A 147 9.22 3.68 -6.09
CA SER A 147 9.28 4.42 -7.36
C SER A 147 9.31 3.49 -8.57
N TYR A 148 8.48 3.74 -9.59
CA TYR A 148 8.58 2.99 -10.85
C TYR A 148 9.79 3.39 -11.68
N TRP A 149 10.26 4.62 -11.52
CA TRP A 149 11.46 5.13 -12.16
C TRP A 149 12.53 5.55 -11.14
N PRO A 150 13.82 5.27 -11.39
CA PRO A 150 14.32 4.41 -12.47
C PRO A 150 14.01 2.93 -12.19
N ASN A 151 13.70 2.13 -13.22
CA ASN A 151 13.53 0.67 -13.06
C ASN A 151 14.77 0.01 -12.46
N SER A 152 15.96 0.48 -12.85
CA SER A 152 17.24 -0.01 -12.38
C SER A 152 18.30 1.07 -12.49
N LEU A 153 19.17 1.13 -11.48
CA LEU A 153 20.21 2.15 -11.36
C LEU A 153 21.58 1.49 -11.12
N PHE A 154 22.29 1.20 -12.20
CA PHE A 154 23.57 0.47 -12.16
C PHE A 154 24.78 1.41 -12.05
N TYR A 155 25.86 0.89 -11.45
CA TYR A 155 27.18 1.51 -11.41
C TYR A 155 27.19 2.94 -10.84
N ALA A 156 26.33 3.20 -9.86
CA ALA A 156 26.25 4.51 -9.23
C ALA A 156 27.58 4.90 -8.57
N ARG A 157 28.03 6.13 -8.79
CA ARG A 157 29.27 6.69 -8.20
C ARG A 157 29.02 8.10 -7.68
N PRO A 158 29.55 8.46 -6.48
CA PRO A 158 29.40 9.79 -5.92
C PRO A 158 30.11 10.85 -6.77
N ILE A 159 29.57 12.07 -6.78
CA ILE A 159 30.21 13.22 -7.44
C ILE A 159 31.27 13.85 -6.50
N PRO A 160 32.53 14.02 -6.95
CA PRO A 160 33.56 14.68 -6.16
C PRO A 160 33.15 16.09 -5.73
N GLY A 161 33.18 16.36 -4.42
CA GLY A 161 32.85 17.69 -3.87
C GLY A 161 31.36 17.96 -3.64
N HIS A 162 30.47 17.03 -3.98
CA HIS A 162 29.02 17.18 -3.86
C HIS A 162 28.41 15.99 -3.08
N PRO A 163 28.34 16.05 -1.75
CA PRO A 163 27.99 14.90 -0.89
C PRO A 163 26.63 14.24 -1.16
N GLY A 164 25.64 14.98 -1.67
CA GLY A 164 24.32 14.48 -2.02
C GLY A 164 24.16 14.05 -3.49
N GLN A 165 25.18 14.23 -4.33
CA GLN A 165 25.08 13.98 -5.76
C GLN A 165 25.81 12.71 -6.19
N PHE A 166 25.23 12.02 -7.17
CA PHE A 166 25.83 10.84 -7.77
C PHE A 166 25.43 10.72 -9.25
N ALA A 167 26.27 10.06 -10.04
CA ALA A 167 25.92 9.65 -11.39
C ALA A 167 25.65 8.15 -11.41
N GLY A 168 24.68 7.72 -12.22
CA GLY A 168 24.36 6.31 -12.40
C GLY A 168 23.85 6.02 -13.80
N ILE A 169 23.76 4.73 -14.13
CA ILE A 169 23.21 4.25 -15.39
C ILE A 169 21.77 3.79 -15.17
N VAL A 170 20.82 4.55 -15.70
CA VAL A 170 19.41 4.17 -15.73
C VAL A 170 19.22 3.12 -16.82
N SER A 171 18.69 1.97 -16.45
CA SER A 171 18.47 0.81 -17.32
C SER A 171 17.03 0.29 -17.19
N GLY A 172 16.60 -0.53 -18.16
CA GLY A 172 15.41 -1.37 -18.02
C GLY A 172 15.65 -2.55 -17.07
N HIS A 173 14.57 -3.20 -16.65
CA HIS A 173 14.65 -4.45 -15.89
C HIS A 173 15.02 -5.61 -16.82
N HIS A 174 14.27 -5.76 -17.93
CA HIS A 174 14.63 -6.54 -19.10
C HIS A 174 15.23 -5.68 -20.23
N GLY A 175 15.53 -6.33 -21.35
CA GLY A 175 16.07 -5.70 -22.56
C GLY A 175 17.59 -5.67 -22.54
N VAL A 176 18.16 -4.48 -22.57
CA VAL A 176 19.61 -4.29 -22.63
C VAL A 176 20.33 -4.69 -21.32
N PRO A 177 21.51 -5.36 -21.40
CA PRO A 177 22.19 -5.86 -20.20
C PRO A 177 22.94 -4.74 -19.45
N ARG A 178 22.31 -4.19 -18.40
CA ARG A 178 22.89 -3.23 -17.43
C ARG A 178 23.46 -1.94 -18.04
N MET A 179 23.19 -1.69 -19.32
CA MET A 179 23.64 -0.51 -20.06
C MET A 179 22.44 0.40 -20.31
N GLY A 180 22.67 1.70 -20.43
CA GLY A 180 21.55 2.61 -20.59
C GLY A 180 21.92 4.08 -20.63
N GLU A 181 21.11 4.90 -20.01
CA GLU A 181 21.24 6.36 -20.00
C GLU A 181 22.10 6.81 -18.82
N LEU A 182 23.01 7.75 -19.06
CA LEU A 182 23.79 8.38 -18.01
C LEU A 182 22.96 9.48 -17.36
N VAL A 183 22.73 9.40 -16.06
CA VAL A 183 21.92 10.38 -15.33
C VAL A 183 22.65 10.82 -14.06
N LEU A 184 22.67 12.14 -13.84
CA LEU A 184 23.11 12.80 -12.62
C LEU A 184 21.92 12.99 -11.69
N PHE A 185 22.10 12.69 -10.40
CA PHE A 185 21.09 12.78 -9.36
C PHE A 185 21.58 13.60 -8.17
N ASP A 186 20.63 14.14 -7.41
CA ASP A 186 20.80 14.91 -6.17
C ASP A 186 19.71 14.55 -5.16
N ILE A 187 20.09 13.82 -4.10
CA ILE A 187 19.16 13.33 -3.07
C ILE A 187 18.57 14.46 -2.20
N GLU A 188 19.16 15.67 -2.25
CA GLU A 188 18.63 16.84 -1.55
C GLU A 188 17.39 17.39 -2.25
N ARG A 189 17.21 17.11 -3.55
CA ARG A 189 16.01 17.49 -4.32
C ARG A 189 14.85 16.51 -4.11
N GLY A 190 15.17 15.23 -3.94
CA GLY A 190 14.20 14.17 -3.71
C GLY A 190 14.82 12.80 -3.95
N ARG A 191 14.09 11.75 -3.57
CA ARG A 191 14.58 10.35 -3.62
C ARG A 191 13.61 9.40 -4.31
N ARG A 192 12.41 9.89 -4.64
CA ARG A 192 11.34 9.13 -5.27
C ARG A 192 11.22 9.55 -6.72
N GLU A 193 10.87 8.60 -7.57
CA GLU A 193 10.66 8.82 -9.00
C GLU A 193 11.80 9.66 -9.61
N SER A 194 11.45 10.70 -10.36
CA SER A 194 12.39 11.63 -11.00
C SER A 194 12.76 12.85 -10.15
N GLU A 195 12.30 12.95 -8.90
CA GLU A 195 12.47 14.16 -8.06
C GLU A 195 13.94 14.56 -7.87
N GLY A 196 14.82 13.57 -7.68
CA GLY A 196 16.24 13.82 -7.51
C GLY A 196 17.04 13.87 -8.82
N ALA A 197 16.41 13.65 -9.98
CA ALA A 197 17.13 13.66 -11.24
C ALA A 197 17.51 15.10 -11.65
N VAL A 198 18.79 15.32 -11.95
CA VAL A 198 19.35 16.65 -12.27
C VAL A 198 19.56 16.82 -13.76
N GLN A 199 20.25 15.86 -14.39
CA GLN A 199 20.61 15.93 -15.81
C GLN A 199 20.71 14.52 -16.37
N ARG A 200 19.97 14.25 -17.45
CA ARG A 200 20.17 13.05 -18.28
C ARG A 200 21.01 13.39 -19.47
N ILE A 201 21.96 12.54 -19.80
CA ILE A 201 22.93 12.77 -20.86
C ILE A 201 22.73 11.72 -21.96
N PRO A 202 22.47 12.12 -23.22
CA PRO A 202 22.23 13.49 -23.67
C PRO A 202 20.82 14.00 -23.32
N GLY A 203 20.69 15.31 -23.14
CA GLY A 203 19.45 15.97 -22.74
C GLY A 203 19.64 17.37 -22.16
N TYR A 204 20.75 18.06 -22.48
CA TYR A 204 21.06 19.34 -21.86
C TYR A 204 19.95 20.38 -22.07
N GLY A 205 19.60 21.09 -20.99
CA GLY A 205 18.56 22.10 -20.98
C GLY A 205 17.12 21.56 -21.13
N LYS A 206 16.95 20.23 -21.19
CA LYS A 206 15.65 19.57 -21.11
C LYS A 206 15.41 19.12 -19.67
N GLY A 207 14.15 19.17 -19.22
CA GLY A 207 13.77 18.47 -17.99
C GLY A 207 14.01 16.97 -18.13
N VAL A 208 14.14 16.26 -17.00
CA VAL A 208 14.31 14.79 -16.97
C VAL A 208 12.98 14.06 -17.18
N ASP A 209 12.06 14.67 -17.93
CA ASP A 209 10.75 14.11 -18.22
C ASP A 209 10.86 13.08 -19.35
N TRP A 210 10.49 11.83 -19.04
CA TRP A 210 10.45 10.73 -20.00
C TRP A 210 9.16 10.60 -20.79
N GLY A 211 8.27 11.60 -20.69
CA GLY A 211 7.16 11.80 -21.60
C GLY A 211 6.21 10.61 -21.68
N GLY A 212 5.78 10.04 -20.54
CA GLY A 212 5.12 8.74 -20.54
C GLY A 212 4.06 8.48 -19.46
N SER A 213 2.86 9.06 -19.62
CA SER A 213 1.56 8.47 -19.25
C SER A 213 0.44 9.31 -19.89
N LEU A 214 -0.79 8.79 -19.97
CA LEU A 214 -1.99 9.51 -20.43
C LEU A 214 -2.30 10.79 -19.61
N ASN A 215 -1.58 11.00 -18.50
CA ASN A 215 -1.54 12.23 -17.71
C ASN A 215 -0.11 12.81 -17.76
N HIS A 216 -0.01 14.08 -18.14
CA HIS A 216 1.17 14.75 -18.70
C HIS A 216 2.38 14.99 -17.74
N ASP A 217 2.40 14.41 -16.53
CA ASP A 217 3.34 14.78 -15.46
C ASP A 217 4.00 13.57 -14.72
N SER A 218 4.14 12.39 -15.35
CA SER A 218 4.73 11.19 -14.71
C SER A 218 5.83 10.52 -15.54
N PRO A 219 6.88 9.95 -14.90
CA PRO A 219 7.94 9.24 -15.60
C PRO A 219 7.40 8.02 -16.36
N LEU A 220 8.04 7.71 -17.49
CA LEU A 220 7.67 6.57 -18.33
C LEU A 220 7.86 5.25 -17.56
N ILE A 221 6.75 4.56 -17.28
CA ILE A 221 6.76 3.19 -16.77
C ILE A 221 6.90 2.23 -17.96
N ALA A 222 8.03 1.52 -18.03
CA ALA A 222 8.32 0.55 -19.06
C ALA A 222 9.36 -0.46 -18.59
N ASP A 223 9.15 -1.75 -18.81
CA ASP A 223 10.12 -2.79 -18.47
C ASP A 223 11.45 -2.63 -19.23
N ASN A 224 11.36 -2.48 -20.56
CA ASN A 224 12.50 -2.27 -21.47
C ASN A 224 12.84 -0.77 -21.64
N LEU A 225 12.84 -0.02 -20.53
CA LEU A 225 12.84 1.45 -20.49
C LEU A 225 13.80 2.13 -21.48
N VAL A 226 15.01 1.60 -21.64
CA VAL A 226 16.10 2.26 -22.39
C VAL A 226 16.53 1.51 -23.66
N ASP A 227 15.73 0.56 -24.16
CA ASP A 227 16.08 -0.23 -25.35
C ASP A 227 16.38 0.66 -26.56
N ALA A 228 15.48 1.63 -26.80
CA ALA A 228 15.59 2.59 -27.90
C ALA A 228 16.57 3.74 -27.64
N SER A 229 17.05 3.92 -26.40
CA SER A 229 17.93 5.02 -26.03
C SER A 229 19.33 4.84 -26.61
N TRP A 230 19.81 5.88 -27.30
CA TRP A 230 21.19 6.01 -27.79
C TRP A 230 21.68 7.44 -27.58
N PRO A 231 22.96 7.65 -27.27
CA PRO A 231 24.02 6.68 -26.96
C PRO A 231 23.72 5.78 -25.75
N LYS A 232 24.42 4.63 -25.63
CA LYS A 232 24.37 3.78 -24.43
C LYS A 232 25.66 3.91 -23.63
N PHE A 233 25.50 3.97 -22.31
CA PHE A 233 26.57 4.17 -21.35
C PHE A 233 26.71 3.00 -20.38
N LEU A 234 27.94 2.83 -19.88
CA LEU A 234 28.33 1.90 -18.83
C LEU A 234 29.44 2.54 -17.97
N HIS A 235 29.52 2.11 -16.71
CA HIS A 235 30.64 2.38 -15.80
C HIS A 235 31.06 3.86 -15.72
N PRO A 236 30.18 4.76 -15.27
CA PRO A 236 30.54 6.16 -15.16
C PRO A 236 31.55 6.38 -14.04
N TYR A 237 32.59 7.18 -14.33
CA TYR A 237 33.55 7.67 -13.37
C TYR A 237 33.53 9.21 -13.38
N PRO A 238 32.83 9.83 -12.41
CA PRO A 238 32.77 11.28 -12.30
C PRO A 238 34.15 11.90 -12.02
N LEU A 239 34.54 12.88 -12.83
CA LEU A 239 35.72 13.73 -12.58
C LEU A 239 35.33 15.02 -11.85
N SER A 240 34.10 15.47 -12.06
CA SER A 240 33.44 16.61 -11.41
C SER A 240 31.92 16.46 -11.57
N ASP A 241 31.15 17.45 -11.14
CA ASP A 241 29.72 17.60 -11.45
C ASP A 241 29.43 17.79 -12.95
N ASN A 242 30.43 18.22 -13.72
CA ASN A 242 30.29 18.54 -15.14
C ASN A 242 30.87 17.49 -16.09
N TYR A 243 31.84 16.69 -15.67
CA TYR A 243 32.64 15.82 -16.55
C TYR A 243 32.75 14.39 -16.02
N PHE A 244 32.61 13.41 -16.92
CA PHE A 244 32.59 11.98 -16.62
C PHE A 244 33.47 11.21 -17.62
N LEU A 245 34.30 10.28 -17.14
CA LEU A 245 34.81 9.21 -17.99
C LEU A 245 33.79 8.09 -18.01
N VAL A 246 33.43 7.62 -19.20
CA VAL A 246 32.41 6.58 -19.35
C VAL A 246 32.80 5.61 -20.44
N SER A 247 32.36 4.37 -20.31
CA SER A 247 32.24 3.50 -21.48
C SER A 247 31.00 3.91 -22.25
N CYS A 248 31.15 4.24 -23.52
CA CYS A 248 30.04 4.67 -24.36
C CYS A 248 30.04 3.92 -25.68
N LYS A 249 28.83 3.61 -26.13
CA LYS A 249 28.52 3.11 -27.46
C LYS A 249 27.54 4.09 -28.12
N PRO A 250 28.02 4.99 -29.01
CA PRO A 250 27.18 6.05 -29.56
C PRO A 250 25.98 5.59 -30.40
N THR A 251 26.16 4.51 -31.18
CA THR A 251 25.13 3.92 -32.05
C THR A 251 25.15 2.39 -31.93
N PRO A 252 24.11 1.66 -32.38
CA PRO A 252 24.10 0.20 -32.37
C PRO A 252 25.32 -0.44 -33.07
N GLU A 253 25.88 0.22 -34.09
CA GLU A 253 26.99 -0.24 -34.90
C GLU A 253 28.37 0.18 -34.35
N SER A 254 28.40 1.11 -33.39
CA SER A 254 29.64 1.60 -32.81
C SER A 254 30.32 0.54 -31.93
N LEU A 255 31.65 0.64 -31.79
CA LEU A 255 32.40 -0.11 -30.78
C LEU A 255 32.10 0.46 -29.38
N TRP A 256 32.36 -0.35 -28.36
CA TRP A 256 32.44 0.15 -26.98
C TRP A 256 33.79 0.82 -26.77
N GLY A 257 33.78 2.15 -26.64
CA GLY A 257 34.97 2.97 -26.40
C GLY A 257 34.91 3.71 -25.07
N ILE A 258 36.04 4.30 -24.70
CA ILE A 258 36.14 5.21 -23.56
C ILE A 258 35.95 6.64 -24.06
N TYR A 259 35.03 7.37 -23.44
CA TYR A 259 34.67 8.74 -23.78
C TYR A 259 34.81 9.65 -22.56
N LEU A 260 35.20 10.90 -22.80
CA LEU A 260 34.95 12.01 -21.89
C LEU A 260 33.62 12.63 -22.27
N VAL A 261 32.68 12.65 -21.34
CA VAL A 261 31.32 13.15 -21.53
C VAL A 261 31.04 14.26 -20.53
N ASP A 262 30.28 15.27 -20.95
CA ASP A 262 29.86 16.34 -20.05
C ASP A 262 28.32 16.48 -19.95
N VAL A 263 27.88 17.27 -18.97
CA VAL A 263 26.47 17.58 -18.74
C VAL A 263 25.83 18.41 -19.87
N PHE A 264 26.62 18.91 -20.82
CA PHE A 264 26.19 19.74 -21.96
C PHE A 264 26.02 18.92 -23.26
N ASP A 265 25.97 17.59 -23.13
CA ASP A 265 25.86 16.61 -24.21
C ASP A 265 27.10 16.45 -25.10
N ASN A 266 28.25 17.05 -24.73
CA ASN A 266 29.47 16.82 -25.50
C ASN A 266 30.04 15.44 -25.18
N MET A 267 30.48 14.74 -26.23
CA MET A 267 31.10 13.41 -26.13
C MET A 267 32.40 13.38 -26.94
N LEU A 268 33.53 13.27 -26.24
CA LEU A 268 34.86 13.18 -26.83
C LEU A 268 35.37 11.73 -26.72
N LEU A 269 35.53 11.04 -27.85
CA LEU A 269 36.17 9.73 -27.91
C LEU A 269 37.63 9.84 -27.48
N LEU A 270 38.02 9.09 -26.45
CA LEU A 270 39.41 9.01 -25.98
C LEU A 270 40.12 7.78 -26.57
N ARG A 271 39.42 6.64 -26.60
CA ARG A 271 39.98 5.37 -27.09
C ARG A 271 38.88 4.39 -27.51
N GLU A 272 39.09 3.74 -28.63
CA GLU A 272 38.38 2.52 -29.06
C GLU A 272 39.41 1.54 -29.61
N GLU A 273 39.09 0.24 -29.59
CA GLU A 273 39.99 -0.79 -30.10
C GLU A 273 39.23 -1.93 -30.79
N PRO A 274 39.39 -2.14 -32.11
CA PRO A 274 38.71 -3.21 -32.82
C PRO A 274 38.99 -4.59 -32.21
N GLY A 275 37.92 -5.37 -32.03
CA GLY A 275 37.99 -6.70 -31.39
C GLY A 275 37.89 -6.69 -29.87
N TYR A 276 37.89 -5.51 -29.24
CA TYR A 276 37.74 -5.36 -27.79
C TYR A 276 36.57 -4.43 -27.46
N ALA A 277 35.97 -4.63 -26.29
CA ALA A 277 35.06 -3.67 -25.66
C ALA A 277 35.79 -3.06 -24.46
N LEU A 278 35.93 -1.74 -24.44
CA LEU A 278 36.66 -1.06 -23.37
C LEU A 278 35.69 -0.64 -22.26
N PHE A 279 35.83 -1.27 -21.10
CA PHE A 279 34.98 -1.11 -19.93
C PHE A 279 35.72 -0.56 -18.71
N GLU A 280 34.95 -0.03 -17.74
CA GLU A 280 35.43 0.41 -16.42
C GLU A 280 36.59 1.42 -16.47
N PRO A 281 36.42 2.60 -17.11
CA PRO A 281 37.46 3.62 -17.10
C PRO A 281 37.70 4.13 -15.68
N ILE A 282 38.94 4.02 -15.21
CA ILE A 282 39.38 4.54 -13.91
C ILE A 282 40.59 5.44 -14.14
N PRO A 283 40.55 6.73 -13.76
CA PRO A 283 41.72 7.58 -13.72
C PRO A 283 42.82 6.98 -12.84
N PHE A 284 44.00 6.78 -13.40
CA PHE A 284 45.15 6.26 -12.66
C PHE A 284 45.82 7.38 -11.85
N GLN A 285 45.22 7.74 -10.71
CA GLN A 285 45.69 8.83 -9.84
C GLN A 285 45.30 8.59 -8.39
N LYS A 286 46.01 9.25 -7.47
CA LYS A 286 45.67 9.23 -6.04
C LYS A 286 44.33 9.94 -5.81
N THR A 287 43.53 9.39 -4.91
CA THR A 287 42.26 9.98 -4.47
C THR A 287 42.28 10.22 -2.96
N PRO A 288 41.49 11.18 -2.44
CA PRO A 288 41.34 11.35 -1.00
C PRO A 288 40.80 10.06 -0.38
N VAL A 289 41.43 9.62 0.71
CA VAL A 289 40.91 8.51 1.53
C VAL A 289 39.71 9.02 2.31
N PRO A 290 38.51 8.43 2.17
CA PRO A 290 37.34 8.79 2.97
C PRO A 290 37.58 8.53 4.47
N PRO A 291 36.76 9.11 5.37
CA PRO A 291 36.85 8.80 6.80
C PRO A 291 36.65 7.30 7.08
N VAL A 292 37.43 6.76 8.02
CA VAL A 292 37.19 5.42 8.55
C VAL A 292 35.99 5.48 9.50
N ILE A 293 34.99 4.63 9.25
CA ILE A 293 33.87 4.40 10.17
C ILE A 293 34.22 3.19 11.04
N PRO A 294 34.28 3.32 12.38
CA PRO A 294 34.60 2.19 13.26
C PRO A 294 33.57 1.06 13.14
N ASP A 295 34.05 -0.18 13.18
CA ASP A 295 33.18 -1.36 13.33
C ASP A 295 32.60 -1.39 14.75
N ILE A 296 31.27 -1.36 14.86
CA ILE A 296 30.55 -1.40 16.13
C ILE A 296 29.86 -2.74 16.40
N VAL A 297 30.02 -3.71 15.50
CA VAL A 297 29.41 -5.04 15.63
C VAL A 297 30.01 -5.77 16.83
N ASP A 298 29.15 -6.27 17.72
CA ASP A 298 29.57 -7.07 18.87
C ASP A 298 29.48 -8.57 18.56
N PRO A 299 30.62 -9.27 18.38
CA PRO A 299 30.64 -10.69 18.07
C PRO A 299 30.19 -11.59 19.23
N ASN A 300 29.87 -11.04 20.40
CA ASN A 300 29.31 -11.80 21.54
C ASN A 300 27.79 -11.73 21.62
N ARG A 301 27.15 -10.94 20.76
CA ARG A 301 25.69 -10.77 20.72
C ARG A 301 25.08 -11.51 19.54
N ASP A 302 23.85 -11.96 19.65
CA ASP A 302 23.08 -12.60 18.57
C ASP A 302 21.82 -11.80 18.21
N ASP A 303 21.73 -10.57 18.72
CA ASP A 303 20.58 -9.71 18.66
C ASP A 303 20.92 -8.27 18.27
N ALA A 304 19.90 -7.55 17.85
CA ALA A 304 19.91 -6.11 17.65
C ALA A 304 18.77 -5.48 18.45
N LEU A 305 18.84 -4.17 18.65
CA LEU A 305 17.77 -3.37 19.23
C LEU A 305 17.12 -2.52 18.14
N VAL A 306 15.83 -2.28 18.25
CA VAL A 306 15.06 -1.42 17.36
C VAL A 306 14.38 -0.34 18.18
N TYR A 307 14.63 0.91 17.84
CA TYR A 307 13.93 2.07 18.40
C TYR A 307 13.16 2.79 17.29
N LEU A 308 11.84 2.73 17.39
CA LEU A 308 10.93 3.52 16.56
C LEU A 308 10.47 4.71 17.39
N SER A 309 10.84 5.91 16.97
CA SER A 309 10.58 7.13 17.74
C SER A 309 9.08 7.41 17.83
N ASP A 310 8.37 7.32 16.70
CA ASP A 310 6.94 7.55 16.62
C ASP A 310 6.37 6.88 15.37
N VAL A 311 5.60 5.81 15.54
CA VAL A 311 5.02 5.04 14.42
C VAL A 311 4.21 5.92 13.44
N TYR A 312 3.64 7.04 13.91
CA TYR A 312 2.85 7.99 13.10
C TYR A 312 3.69 9.09 12.43
N GLY A 313 5.01 9.10 12.63
CA GLY A 313 5.91 10.16 12.14
C GLY A 313 6.20 10.12 10.64
N GLY A 314 5.76 9.09 9.91
CA GLY A 314 6.00 8.92 8.48
C GLY A 314 4.72 8.69 7.68
N ASP A 315 4.84 8.73 6.35
CA ASP A 315 3.70 8.65 5.43
C ASP A 315 2.95 7.31 5.49
N GLY A 316 3.61 6.26 5.99
CA GLY A 316 3.05 4.91 6.03
C GLY A 316 1.83 4.77 6.94
N LEU A 317 1.58 5.72 7.85
CA LEU A 317 0.38 5.79 8.68
C LEU A 317 -0.29 7.16 8.61
N ARG A 318 -0.13 7.87 7.48
CA ARG A 318 -0.80 9.15 7.25
C ARG A 318 -2.32 9.01 7.50
N ASP A 319 -2.90 9.99 8.18
CA ASP A 319 -4.32 10.08 8.53
C ASP A 319 -4.85 8.99 9.47
N ILE A 320 -4.05 7.98 9.86
CA ILE A 320 -4.42 7.03 10.91
C ILE A 320 -4.42 7.76 12.27
N PRO A 321 -5.52 7.72 13.04
CA PRO A 321 -5.58 8.39 14.32
C PRO A 321 -4.52 7.86 15.29
N ARG A 322 -3.90 8.79 16.02
CA ARG A 322 -2.97 8.44 17.09
C ARG A 322 -3.64 7.54 18.13
N GLY A 323 -2.91 6.51 18.52
CA GLY A 323 -3.39 5.49 19.44
C GLY A 323 -4.15 4.34 18.77
N ALA A 324 -4.40 4.38 17.45
CA ALA A 324 -4.97 3.24 16.73
C ALA A 324 -4.04 2.01 16.76
N VAL A 325 -2.73 2.22 16.54
CA VAL A 325 -1.68 1.20 16.67
C VAL A 325 -1.52 0.79 18.13
N LYS A 326 -1.66 -0.50 18.42
CA LYS A 326 -1.48 -1.10 19.76
C LYS A 326 -0.23 -1.95 19.88
N ALA A 327 0.18 -2.57 18.78
CA ALA A 327 1.34 -3.44 18.74
C ALA A 327 1.95 -3.45 17.34
N LEU A 328 3.15 -4.01 17.22
CA LEU A 328 3.80 -4.31 15.95
C LEU A 328 3.91 -5.83 15.81
N ARG A 329 3.40 -6.41 14.73
CA ARG A 329 3.74 -7.79 14.34
C ARG A 329 5.11 -7.78 13.67
N LEU A 330 5.99 -8.66 14.13
CA LEU A 330 7.31 -8.89 13.56
C LEU A 330 7.33 -10.24 12.86
N PHE A 331 7.86 -10.28 11.65
CA PHE A 331 8.07 -11.51 10.90
C PHE A 331 9.34 -11.42 10.06
N SER A 332 9.90 -12.59 9.74
CA SER A 332 11.05 -12.77 8.85
C SER A 332 10.63 -13.53 7.60
N TYR A 333 11.53 -13.59 6.62
CA TYR A 333 11.31 -14.32 5.38
C TYR A 333 12.09 -15.62 5.35
N HIS A 334 11.58 -16.60 4.59
CA HIS A 334 12.36 -17.72 4.12
C HIS A 334 12.57 -17.62 2.60
N PHE A 335 13.70 -17.04 2.21
CA PHE A 335 14.04 -16.86 0.81
C PHE A 335 14.39 -18.16 0.08
N LEU A 336 14.10 -18.16 -1.21
CA LEU A 336 14.24 -19.25 -2.17
C LEU A 336 15.66 -19.85 -2.25
N TYR A 337 15.75 -21.18 -2.41
CA TYR A 337 16.98 -21.90 -2.76
C TYR A 337 17.16 -22.03 -4.29
N PRO A 338 18.39 -22.31 -4.80
CA PRO A 338 18.61 -22.59 -6.21
C PRO A 338 17.75 -23.74 -6.77
N ASP A 339 17.38 -23.63 -8.05
CA ASP A 339 16.65 -24.65 -8.83
C ASP A 339 15.25 -25.03 -8.29
N MET A 340 14.55 -24.08 -7.66
CA MET A 340 13.15 -24.22 -7.26
C MET A 340 12.38 -22.90 -7.31
N GLY A 341 11.07 -22.97 -7.04
CA GLY A 341 10.19 -21.82 -6.97
C GLY A 341 9.73 -21.32 -8.33
N GLY A 342 9.34 -20.05 -8.39
CA GLY A 342 8.71 -19.44 -9.55
C GLY A 342 7.81 -18.26 -9.15
N PRO A 343 7.37 -17.44 -10.12
CA PRO A 343 6.65 -16.20 -9.85
C PRO A 343 5.24 -16.40 -9.30
N GLN A 344 4.44 -17.33 -9.86
CA GLN A 344 3.02 -17.46 -9.53
C GLN A 344 2.68 -18.84 -8.96
N ALA A 345 1.74 -18.87 -8.02
CA ALA A 345 1.18 -20.10 -7.44
C ALA A 345 2.20 -21.05 -6.80
N VAL A 346 3.30 -20.52 -6.24
CA VAL A 346 4.34 -21.31 -5.56
C VAL A 346 4.16 -21.28 -4.04
N VAL A 347 4.16 -20.09 -3.42
CA VAL A 347 3.90 -19.96 -1.96
C VAL A 347 2.40 -19.86 -1.70
N GLY A 348 1.68 -19.14 -2.56
CA GLY A 348 0.23 -19.03 -2.63
C GLY A 348 -0.22 -18.60 -4.04
N MET A 349 -1.52 -18.72 -4.35
CA MET A 349 -2.08 -18.58 -5.72
C MET A 349 -1.70 -17.28 -6.47
N GLU A 350 -1.73 -16.11 -5.81
CA GLU A 350 -1.40 -14.78 -6.40
C GLU A 350 -0.30 -14.05 -5.61
N GLY A 351 0.49 -14.81 -4.85
CA GLY A 351 1.42 -14.28 -3.84
C GLY A 351 1.25 -14.99 -2.49
N PRO A 352 2.13 -14.70 -1.52
CA PRO A 352 3.31 -13.84 -1.62
C PRO A 352 4.46 -14.46 -2.44
N TRP A 353 5.52 -13.70 -2.71
CA TRP A 353 6.76 -14.20 -3.34
C TRP A 353 7.56 -15.15 -2.43
N ASP A 354 7.56 -14.88 -1.13
CA ASP A 354 8.29 -15.67 -0.12
C ASP A 354 7.43 -16.06 1.07
N MET A 355 7.86 -17.13 1.72
CA MET A 355 7.26 -17.65 2.94
C MET A 355 7.55 -16.72 4.13
N ARG A 356 6.56 -16.60 5.01
CA ARG A 356 6.59 -15.71 6.18
C ARG A 356 6.80 -16.51 7.45
N ILE A 357 7.85 -16.21 8.19
CA ILE A 357 8.15 -16.79 9.50
C ILE A 357 7.67 -15.81 10.57
N VAL A 358 6.60 -16.15 11.29
CA VAL A 358 6.07 -15.30 12.36
C VAL A 358 7.06 -15.30 13.53
N LEU A 359 7.51 -14.12 13.96
CA LEU A 359 8.35 -13.99 15.15
C LEU A 359 7.48 -13.68 16.38
N GLY A 360 6.46 -12.84 16.22
CA GLY A 360 5.54 -12.48 17.30
C GLY A 360 5.14 -11.02 17.28
N VAL A 361 4.80 -10.48 18.46
CA VAL A 361 4.37 -9.08 18.63
C VAL A 361 5.17 -8.35 19.69
N VAL A 362 5.31 -7.04 19.52
CA VAL A 362 5.89 -6.11 20.49
C VAL A 362 4.96 -4.91 20.72
N PRO A 363 4.91 -4.33 21.93
CA PRO A 363 3.98 -3.24 22.23
C PRO A 363 4.42 -1.89 21.63
N VAL A 364 3.44 -1.04 21.33
CA VAL A 364 3.63 0.39 21.02
C VAL A 364 3.08 1.22 22.18
N GLU A 365 3.84 2.23 22.59
CA GLU A 365 3.45 3.15 23.67
C GLU A 365 2.36 4.14 23.23
N GLU A 366 1.72 4.81 24.18
CA GLU A 366 0.66 5.78 23.91
C GLU A 366 1.11 6.97 23.03
N ASP A 367 2.39 7.34 23.10
CA ASP A 367 2.98 8.38 22.26
C ASP A 367 3.37 7.91 20.85
N GLY A 368 3.17 6.62 20.55
CA GLY A 368 3.53 6.00 19.27
C GLY A 368 4.95 5.43 19.24
N SER A 369 5.74 5.58 20.30
CA SER A 369 7.11 5.06 20.35
C SER A 369 7.14 3.54 20.61
N ALA A 370 8.16 2.85 20.08
CA ALA A 370 8.41 1.44 20.36
C ALA A 370 9.90 1.17 20.52
N TYR A 371 10.25 0.30 21.47
CA TYR A 371 11.65 -0.10 21.74
C TYR A 371 11.71 -1.58 22.08
N PHE A 372 12.39 -2.36 21.26
CA PHE A 372 12.35 -3.82 21.33
C PHE A 372 13.62 -4.50 20.82
N ARG A 373 13.80 -5.77 21.19
CA ARG A 373 14.91 -6.63 20.76
C ARG A 373 14.49 -7.52 19.60
N VAL A 374 15.40 -7.74 18.67
CA VAL A 374 15.21 -8.60 17.50
C VAL A 374 16.44 -9.49 17.26
N PRO A 375 16.31 -10.64 16.58
CA PRO A 375 17.48 -11.41 16.15
C PRO A 375 18.34 -10.59 15.19
N ALA A 376 19.66 -10.62 15.39
CA ALA A 376 20.60 -9.99 14.47
C ALA A 376 20.69 -10.78 13.16
N ASN A 377 21.23 -10.15 12.12
CA ASN A 377 21.52 -10.77 10.82
C ASN A 377 20.28 -11.42 10.18
N THR A 378 19.10 -10.93 10.55
CA THR A 378 17.80 -11.48 10.14
C THR A 378 16.99 -10.37 9.48
N PRO A 379 16.47 -10.60 8.26
CA PRO A 379 15.49 -9.74 7.60
C PRO A 379 14.21 -9.64 8.43
N ILE A 380 13.81 -8.43 8.82
CA ILE A 380 12.61 -8.21 9.63
C ILE A 380 11.70 -7.20 8.96
N SER A 381 10.43 -7.58 8.82
CA SER A 381 9.34 -6.68 8.45
C SER A 381 8.40 -6.45 9.63
N ILE A 382 7.72 -5.31 9.56
CA ILE A 382 6.84 -4.80 10.61
C ILE A 382 5.43 -4.57 10.05
N GLN A 383 4.41 -4.98 10.79
CA GLN A 383 3.03 -4.56 10.56
C GLN A 383 2.48 -3.84 11.81
N PRO A 384 2.15 -2.54 11.73
CA PRO A 384 1.43 -1.86 12.79
C PRO A 384 0.02 -2.44 12.93
N LEU A 385 -0.33 -2.92 14.12
CA LEU A 385 -1.60 -3.60 14.38
C LEU A 385 -2.56 -2.71 15.15
N ASP A 386 -3.84 -2.76 14.78
CA ASP A 386 -4.93 -2.18 15.56
C ASP A 386 -5.25 -2.99 16.84
N GLY A 387 -6.31 -2.60 17.56
CA GLY A 387 -6.73 -3.29 18.79
C GLY A 387 -7.33 -4.68 18.57
N GLU A 388 -7.64 -5.06 17.34
CA GLU A 388 -8.12 -6.40 16.95
C GLU A 388 -6.99 -7.26 16.35
N GLY A 389 -5.76 -6.74 16.27
CA GLY A 389 -4.60 -7.45 15.71
C GLY A 389 -4.50 -7.40 14.18
N LYS A 390 -5.22 -6.49 13.51
CA LYS A 390 -5.23 -6.33 12.05
C LYS A 390 -4.18 -5.32 11.61
N ALA A 391 -3.44 -5.63 10.55
CA ALA A 391 -2.42 -4.73 10.03
C ALA A 391 -3.04 -3.46 9.40
N LEU A 392 -2.71 -2.29 9.96
CA LEU A 392 -3.08 -0.98 9.42
C LEU A 392 -2.19 -0.57 8.23
N GLN A 393 -0.98 -1.13 8.15
CA GLN A 393 -0.06 -0.93 7.05
C GLN A 393 0.80 -2.18 6.85
N LEU A 394 1.19 -2.45 5.61
CA LEU A 394 2.07 -3.55 5.24
C LEU A 394 3.46 -3.01 4.86
N MET A 395 4.49 -3.35 5.64
CA MET A 395 5.86 -3.09 5.23
C MET A 395 6.26 -4.07 4.12
N ARG A 396 6.30 -3.58 2.89
CA ARG A 396 6.65 -4.33 1.68
C ARG A 396 8.15 -4.27 1.34
N SER A 397 8.95 -4.43 2.39
CA SER A 397 10.42 -4.51 2.40
C SER A 397 10.83 -4.93 3.82
N TRP A 398 12.13 -4.98 4.12
CA TRP A 398 12.66 -5.36 5.44
C TRP A 398 13.90 -4.55 5.81
N PHE A 399 14.16 -4.47 7.11
CA PHE A 399 15.45 -4.03 7.65
C PHE A 399 16.23 -5.23 8.22
N THR A 400 17.53 -5.07 8.38
CA THR A 400 18.40 -6.06 9.03
C THR A 400 19.28 -5.34 10.04
N GLY A 401 19.17 -5.71 11.32
CA GLY A 401 20.08 -5.23 12.36
C GLY A 401 21.29 -6.14 12.51
N MET A 402 22.49 -5.58 12.56
CA MET A 402 23.72 -6.32 12.88
C MET A 402 23.83 -6.61 14.37
N ARG A 403 24.73 -7.52 14.71
CA ARG A 403 24.96 -7.99 16.09
C ARG A 403 25.38 -6.81 16.99
N GLY A 404 24.54 -6.50 17.99
CA GLY A 404 24.76 -5.37 18.90
C GLY A 404 24.33 -4.00 18.37
N GLU A 405 23.81 -3.91 17.14
CA GLU A 405 23.32 -2.66 16.56
C GLU A 405 22.06 -2.17 17.28
N THR A 406 21.87 -0.84 17.32
CA THR A 406 20.56 -0.23 17.56
C THR A 406 20.06 0.42 16.27
N VAL A 407 19.10 -0.23 15.61
CA VAL A 407 18.39 0.29 14.44
C VAL A 407 17.41 1.35 14.94
N SER A 408 17.36 2.51 14.27
CA SER A 408 16.49 3.61 14.66
C SER A 408 15.68 4.12 13.47
N CYS A 409 14.39 4.33 13.68
CA CYS A 409 13.47 4.95 12.71
C CYS A 409 12.75 6.13 13.37
N ALA A 410 12.48 7.19 12.60
CA ALA A 410 11.68 8.31 13.06
C ALA A 410 10.18 8.01 12.98
N GLY A 411 9.74 7.28 11.94
CA GLY A 411 8.36 6.83 11.78
C GLY A 411 8.21 5.67 10.80
N CYS A 412 6.98 5.38 10.37
CA CYS A 412 6.75 4.39 9.33
C CYS A 412 6.88 5.03 7.93
N HIS A 413 7.92 4.67 7.17
CA HIS A 413 8.20 5.23 5.84
C HIS A 413 8.41 6.76 5.85
N GLU A 414 9.11 7.29 6.86
CA GLU A 414 9.61 8.66 6.81
C GLU A 414 10.57 8.87 5.64
N SER A 415 10.65 10.10 5.13
CA SER A 415 11.75 10.47 4.25
C SER A 415 13.04 10.57 5.07
N GLN A 416 14.19 10.14 4.54
CA GLN A 416 15.48 10.32 5.19
C GLN A 416 15.87 11.80 5.37
N ASN A 417 15.26 12.71 4.61
CA ASN A 417 15.47 14.14 4.77
C ASN A 417 14.62 14.71 5.94
N THR A 418 13.81 13.86 6.61
CA THR A 418 13.01 14.23 7.78
C THR A 418 13.90 14.32 9.02
N ALA A 419 13.84 15.43 9.72
CA ALA A 419 14.51 15.55 11.01
C ALA A 419 13.85 14.60 12.04
N PRO A 420 14.61 13.90 12.89
CA PRO A 420 14.03 13.08 13.93
C PRO A 420 13.19 13.93 14.89
N PRO A 421 12.13 13.36 15.51
CA PRO A 421 11.29 14.09 16.44
C PRO A 421 12.09 14.72 17.59
N ALA A 422 11.75 15.95 17.96
CA ALA A 422 12.45 16.70 19.02
C ALA A 422 12.16 16.21 20.45
N HIS A 423 11.32 15.17 20.61
CA HIS A 423 10.94 14.62 21.90
C HIS A 423 11.51 13.21 22.11
N SER A 424 11.87 12.88 23.35
CA SER A 424 12.26 11.52 23.73
C SER A 424 11.02 10.71 24.08
N GLY A 425 10.75 9.68 23.27
CA GLY A 425 9.60 8.81 23.42
C GLY A 425 9.59 8.05 24.75
N ILE A 426 8.42 7.57 25.14
CA ILE A 426 8.21 6.78 26.36
C ILE A 426 9.02 5.49 26.32
N ALA A 427 9.09 4.83 25.17
CA ALA A 427 9.67 3.50 25.03
C ALA A 427 11.16 3.44 25.40
N ILE A 428 11.95 4.49 25.12
CA ILE A 428 13.39 4.51 25.40
C ILE A 428 13.71 4.65 26.91
N ARG A 429 12.71 5.01 27.73
CA ARG A 429 12.87 5.19 29.19
C ARG A 429 12.80 3.87 29.96
N ARG A 430 12.47 2.77 29.28
CA ARG A 430 12.42 1.42 29.82
C ARG A 430 13.38 0.50 29.08
N ARG A 431 13.51 -0.73 29.58
CA ARG A 431 14.24 -1.78 28.88
C ARG A 431 13.51 -2.13 27.58
N PRO A 432 14.25 -2.54 26.52
CA PRO A 432 13.64 -2.98 25.27
C PRO A 432 12.70 -4.17 25.55
N SER A 433 11.54 -4.17 24.91
CA SER A 433 10.61 -5.30 24.96
C SER A 433 11.19 -6.52 24.27
N GLU A 434 10.94 -7.69 24.84
CA GLU A 434 11.16 -8.96 24.15
C GLU A 434 9.94 -9.28 23.27
N ILE A 435 10.15 -10.05 22.20
CA ILE A 435 9.08 -10.48 21.30
C ILE A 435 8.17 -11.45 22.04
N THR A 436 6.87 -11.18 22.04
CA THR A 436 5.86 -12.13 22.54
C THR A 436 5.57 -13.14 21.42
N PRO A 437 5.89 -14.44 21.59
CA PRO A 437 5.79 -15.42 20.50
C PRO A 437 4.35 -15.66 20.04
N TRP A 438 4.18 -15.93 18.74
CA TRP A 438 2.89 -16.23 18.13
C TRP A 438 2.61 -17.74 18.14
N PHE A 439 1.72 -18.19 19.04
CA PHE A 439 1.31 -19.58 19.22
C PHE A 439 2.46 -20.61 19.17
N GLY A 440 3.41 -20.51 20.11
CA GLY A 440 4.53 -21.44 20.24
C GLY A 440 5.82 -20.97 19.54
N PRO A 441 6.74 -21.88 19.18
CA PRO A 441 8.01 -21.52 18.56
C PRO A 441 7.84 -21.00 17.12
N ASN A 442 8.78 -20.16 16.70
CA ASN A 442 8.84 -19.57 15.37
C ASN A 442 8.86 -20.65 14.28
N ARG A 443 8.10 -20.42 13.21
CA ARG A 443 7.97 -21.31 12.05
C ARG A 443 7.32 -20.55 10.90
N GLY A 444 7.46 -21.07 9.69
CA GLY A 444 6.71 -20.55 8.54
C GLY A 444 5.21 -20.65 8.75
N TYR A 445 4.45 -19.66 8.27
CA TYR A 445 2.99 -19.71 8.26
C TYR A 445 2.53 -20.69 7.17
N ASN A 446 1.86 -21.77 7.55
CA ASN A 446 1.35 -22.78 6.61
C ASN A 446 -0.17 -22.91 6.79
N TYR A 447 -0.91 -22.88 5.70
CA TYR A 447 -2.38 -22.93 5.72
C TYR A 447 -2.91 -24.19 6.40
N ASP A 448 -2.37 -25.36 6.03
CA ASP A 448 -2.82 -26.66 6.53
C ASP A 448 -2.54 -26.86 8.03
N ARG A 449 -1.47 -26.24 8.54
CA ARG A 449 -1.08 -26.31 9.95
C ARG A 449 -1.76 -25.25 10.80
N GLU A 450 -1.89 -24.03 10.28
CA GLU A 450 -2.31 -22.88 11.08
C GLU A 450 -3.79 -22.50 10.89
N LEU A 451 -4.34 -22.63 9.67
CA LEU A 451 -5.68 -22.15 9.33
C LEU A 451 -6.69 -23.29 9.12
N GLN A 452 -6.32 -24.40 8.48
CA GLN A 452 -7.22 -25.53 8.26
C GLN A 452 -7.86 -26.05 9.57
N PRO A 453 -7.16 -26.14 10.72
CA PRO A 453 -7.82 -26.54 11.98
C PRO A 453 -8.93 -25.57 12.44
N VAL A 454 -8.82 -24.27 12.11
CA VAL A 454 -9.88 -23.29 12.37
C VAL A 454 -11.09 -23.59 11.50
N LEU A 455 -10.86 -23.90 10.22
CA LEU A 455 -11.93 -24.25 9.28
C LEU A 455 -12.59 -25.58 9.64
N ASP A 456 -11.80 -26.58 10.03
CA ASP A 456 -12.31 -27.88 10.47
C ASP A 456 -13.26 -27.73 11.65
N LYS A 457 -12.95 -26.81 12.59
CA LYS A 457 -13.78 -26.55 13.78
C LYS A 457 -15.03 -25.74 13.45
N HIS A 458 -14.88 -24.65 12.70
CA HIS A 458 -15.91 -23.60 12.64
C HIS A 458 -16.67 -23.55 11.31
N CYS A 459 -16.14 -24.16 10.24
CA CYS A 459 -16.67 -24.00 8.87
C CYS A 459 -17.05 -25.34 8.22
N ALA A 460 -16.23 -26.37 8.41
CA ALA A 460 -16.32 -27.66 7.72
C ALA A 460 -17.60 -28.47 8.05
N GLY A 461 -18.33 -28.10 9.10
CA GLY A 461 -19.65 -28.67 9.40
C GLY A 461 -20.65 -28.38 8.27
N CYS A 462 -20.70 -27.12 7.80
CA CYS A 462 -21.57 -26.70 6.70
C CYS A 462 -20.86 -26.81 5.33
N HIS A 463 -19.57 -26.52 5.29
CA HIS A 463 -18.74 -26.49 4.07
C HIS A 463 -18.03 -27.84 3.83
N ASN A 464 -18.82 -28.91 3.74
CA ASN A 464 -18.33 -30.29 3.73
C ASN A 464 -18.26 -30.94 2.33
N GLY A 465 -18.62 -30.20 1.28
CA GLY A 465 -18.67 -30.68 -0.11
C GLY A 465 -20.02 -31.28 -0.54
N GLU A 466 -20.98 -31.43 0.38
CA GLU A 466 -22.33 -31.87 0.05
C GLU A 466 -23.16 -30.70 -0.52
N ALA A 467 -24.10 -31.02 -1.41
CA ALA A 467 -25.05 -30.02 -1.89
C ALA A 467 -26.01 -29.62 -0.76
N ARG A 468 -26.38 -28.34 -0.71
CA ARG A 468 -27.43 -27.87 0.18
C ARG A 468 -28.78 -28.49 -0.19
N ALA A 469 -29.76 -28.35 0.70
CA ALA A 469 -31.12 -28.88 0.49
C ALA A 469 -31.80 -28.30 -0.77
N ASP A 470 -31.41 -27.11 -1.21
CA ASP A 470 -31.87 -26.45 -2.44
C ASP A 470 -31.09 -26.85 -3.70
N GLY A 471 -30.12 -27.77 -3.57
CA GLY A 471 -29.25 -28.23 -4.65
C GLY A 471 -28.06 -27.31 -4.94
N SER A 472 -27.94 -26.17 -4.26
CA SER A 472 -26.80 -25.27 -4.43
C SER A 472 -25.52 -25.88 -3.86
N LYS A 473 -24.39 -25.58 -4.51
CA LYS A 473 -23.06 -25.95 -4.04
C LYS A 473 -22.37 -24.72 -3.46
N ILE A 474 -21.75 -24.90 -2.31
CA ILE A 474 -20.94 -23.88 -1.63
C ILE A 474 -19.48 -24.34 -1.56
N PRO A 475 -18.52 -23.43 -1.30
CA PRO A 475 -17.11 -23.76 -1.10
C PRO A 475 -16.91 -25.00 -0.22
N ASN A 476 -16.09 -25.96 -0.68
CA ASN A 476 -15.73 -27.14 0.11
C ASN A 476 -14.47 -26.86 0.92
N LEU A 477 -14.64 -26.51 2.19
CA LEU A 477 -13.54 -26.12 3.09
C LEU A 477 -13.01 -27.30 3.92
N LYS A 478 -13.57 -28.49 3.75
CA LYS A 478 -13.14 -29.73 4.42
C LYS A 478 -12.14 -30.53 3.59
N ASP A 479 -12.17 -30.36 2.27
CA ASP A 479 -11.38 -31.19 1.36
C ASP A 479 -9.90 -30.76 1.33
N ARG A 480 -9.05 -31.66 1.81
CA ARG A 480 -7.60 -31.48 1.91
C ARG A 480 -6.85 -32.15 0.75
N THR A 481 -7.56 -32.72 -0.21
CA THR A 481 -6.91 -33.25 -1.42
C THR A 481 -6.24 -32.11 -2.17
N HIS A 482 -5.03 -32.37 -2.66
CA HIS A 482 -4.33 -31.39 -3.48
C HIS A 482 -4.98 -31.32 -4.85
N ILE A 483 -5.11 -30.11 -5.38
CA ILE A 483 -5.57 -29.89 -6.75
C ILE A 483 -4.59 -30.54 -7.72
N THR A 484 -5.12 -31.17 -8.76
CA THR A 484 -4.31 -31.85 -9.79
C THR A 484 -4.49 -31.26 -11.18
N ASP A 485 -5.39 -30.29 -11.30
CA ASP A 485 -5.80 -29.63 -12.54
C ASP A 485 -5.34 -28.17 -12.59
N TYR A 486 -4.35 -27.77 -11.78
CA TYR A 486 -3.82 -26.42 -11.80
C TYR A 486 -3.29 -26.09 -13.20
N THR A 487 -3.90 -25.07 -13.79
CA THR A 487 -3.47 -24.44 -15.03
C THR A 487 -3.45 -22.94 -14.81
N SER A 488 -2.52 -22.23 -15.44
CA SER A 488 -2.50 -20.77 -15.48
C SER A 488 -2.13 -20.29 -16.88
N VAL A 489 -2.71 -19.16 -17.31
CA VAL A 489 -2.35 -18.53 -18.58
C VAL A 489 -0.88 -18.05 -18.60
N PHE A 490 -0.23 -17.96 -17.44
CA PHE A 490 1.15 -17.46 -17.29
C PHE A 490 2.17 -18.49 -16.84
N HIS A 491 1.92 -19.78 -17.03
CA HIS A 491 2.72 -20.89 -16.46
C HIS A 491 4.26 -20.76 -16.57
N HIS A 492 4.83 -20.02 -15.61
CA HIS A 492 6.23 -19.96 -15.29
C HIS A 492 6.48 -20.22 -13.80
N GLY A 493 5.45 -20.53 -12.99
CA GLY A 493 5.64 -21.15 -11.65
C GLY A 493 6.36 -22.51 -11.69
N GLY A 494 6.62 -23.03 -12.90
CA GLY A 494 7.39 -24.24 -13.12
C GLY A 494 6.69 -25.48 -12.54
N ARG A 495 7.49 -26.49 -12.22
CA ARG A 495 7.01 -27.73 -11.58
C ARG A 495 6.58 -27.55 -10.11
N ASP A 496 6.85 -26.38 -9.54
CA ASP A 496 6.62 -26.07 -8.12
C ASP A 496 5.30 -25.30 -7.92
N ALA A 497 4.58 -24.98 -9.00
CA ALA A 497 3.32 -24.27 -8.94
C ALA A 497 2.11 -25.22 -8.75
N GLY A 498 1.10 -24.74 -8.03
CA GLY A 498 -0.22 -25.36 -7.95
C GLY A 498 -0.38 -26.46 -6.90
N HIS A 499 0.56 -26.60 -5.96
CA HIS A 499 0.53 -27.62 -4.90
C HIS A 499 -0.36 -27.22 -3.72
N PHE A 500 -1.66 -26.98 -3.97
CA PHE A 500 -2.60 -26.47 -2.98
C PHE A 500 -3.75 -27.42 -2.69
N SER A 501 -4.32 -27.35 -1.49
CA SER A 501 -5.56 -28.08 -1.19
C SER A 501 -6.80 -27.44 -1.83
N VAL A 502 -7.84 -28.25 -2.07
CA VAL A 502 -9.16 -27.76 -2.52
C VAL A 502 -9.73 -26.70 -1.57
N SER A 503 -9.64 -26.94 -0.26
CA SER A 503 -10.03 -25.99 0.79
C SER A 503 -9.39 -24.61 0.61
N TYR A 504 -8.07 -24.56 0.40
CA TYR A 504 -7.35 -23.31 0.16
C TYR A 504 -7.83 -22.63 -1.14
N ALA A 505 -7.91 -23.39 -2.24
CA ALA A 505 -8.33 -22.90 -3.56
C ALA A 505 -9.74 -22.28 -3.54
N GLU A 506 -10.63 -22.75 -2.66
CA GLU A 506 -11.96 -22.19 -2.49
C GLU A 506 -11.98 -20.97 -1.55
N LEU A 507 -11.18 -20.95 -0.48
CA LEU A 507 -11.22 -19.89 0.52
C LEU A 507 -10.52 -18.60 0.07
N HIS A 508 -9.34 -18.70 -0.57
CA HIS A 508 -8.53 -17.52 -0.91
C HIS A 508 -9.26 -16.53 -1.84
N ARG A 509 -10.26 -17.01 -2.57
CA ARG A 509 -11.09 -16.23 -3.49
C ARG A 509 -11.82 -15.08 -2.81
N PHE A 510 -12.07 -15.21 -1.51
CA PHE A 510 -12.79 -14.22 -0.71
C PHE A 510 -11.86 -13.20 -0.05
N VAL A 511 -10.54 -13.25 -0.32
CA VAL A 511 -9.53 -12.37 0.27
C VAL A 511 -9.16 -11.23 -0.67
N ARG A 512 -9.19 -9.98 -0.19
CA ARG A 512 -8.55 -8.84 -0.87
C ARG A 512 -7.10 -8.76 -0.41
N ARG A 513 -6.16 -8.73 -1.36
CA ARG A 513 -4.73 -8.78 -1.08
C ARG A 513 -3.92 -8.15 -2.21
N PRO A 514 -2.67 -7.71 -1.98
CA PRO A 514 -1.80 -7.27 -3.06
C PRO A 514 -1.43 -8.46 -3.94
N GLY A 515 -1.60 -8.31 -5.26
CA GLY A 515 -1.01 -9.27 -6.20
C GLY A 515 0.52 -9.13 -6.27
N LEU A 516 1.17 -10.07 -6.95
CA LEU A 516 2.63 -10.05 -7.20
C LEU A 516 3.14 -8.76 -7.84
N GLU A 517 2.26 -8.01 -8.50
CA GLU A 517 2.56 -6.78 -9.25
C GLU A 517 1.70 -5.61 -8.76
N SER A 518 1.31 -5.65 -7.47
CA SER A 518 0.57 -4.55 -6.85
C SER A 518 1.34 -3.23 -6.90
N ASP A 519 0.66 -2.08 -6.84
CA ASP A 519 1.28 -0.75 -7.01
C ASP A 519 2.59 -0.62 -6.20
N TYR A 520 3.70 -0.21 -6.81
CA TYR A 520 5.00 -0.10 -6.12
C TYR A 520 5.07 1.13 -5.21
N HIS A 521 4.22 2.12 -5.42
CA HIS A 521 4.13 3.28 -4.53
C HIS A 521 3.77 2.86 -3.10
N LEU A 522 4.06 3.74 -2.15
CA LEU A 522 3.66 3.53 -0.77
C LEU A 522 2.13 3.32 -0.71
N LEU A 523 1.70 2.22 -0.11
CA LEU A 523 0.28 1.89 -0.03
C LEU A 523 -0.45 2.93 0.82
N THR A 524 -1.65 3.31 0.36
CA THR A 524 -2.62 3.99 1.21
C THR A 524 -2.82 3.16 2.48
N PRO A 525 -2.74 3.77 3.68
CA PRO A 525 -3.01 3.04 4.92
C PRO A 525 -4.35 2.31 4.84
N MET A 526 -4.37 1.07 5.33
CA MET A 526 -5.53 0.16 5.29
C MET A 526 -6.02 -0.29 3.89
N GLU A 527 -5.26 -0.08 2.80
CA GLU A 527 -5.61 -0.50 1.43
C GLU A 527 -5.98 -2.00 1.31
N PHE A 528 -5.23 -2.85 2.01
CA PHE A 528 -5.43 -4.30 2.08
C PHE A 528 -5.82 -4.78 3.49
N HIS A 529 -6.43 -3.91 4.28
CA HIS A 529 -6.84 -4.23 5.65
C HIS A 529 -7.82 -5.41 5.68
N ALA A 530 -7.76 -6.24 6.72
CA ALA A 530 -8.62 -7.41 6.87
C ALA A 530 -10.12 -7.08 6.80
N ASP A 531 -10.57 -5.91 7.27
CA ASP A 531 -11.99 -5.49 7.16
C ASP A 531 -12.43 -5.18 5.71
N ALA A 532 -11.50 -4.92 4.78
CA ALA A 532 -11.80 -4.72 3.35
C ALA A 532 -11.98 -6.06 2.59
N THR A 533 -11.81 -7.19 3.29
CA THR A 533 -11.93 -8.54 2.74
C THR A 533 -13.34 -9.10 2.95
N GLU A 534 -13.95 -9.67 1.89
CA GLU A 534 -15.31 -10.24 1.95
C GLU A 534 -15.43 -11.33 3.01
N LEU A 535 -14.41 -12.19 3.18
CA LEU A 535 -14.40 -13.23 4.21
C LEU A 535 -14.63 -12.67 5.62
N VAL A 536 -13.91 -11.61 5.99
CA VAL A 536 -14.01 -10.97 7.31
C VAL A 536 -15.36 -10.28 7.47
N GLN A 537 -15.85 -9.61 6.43
CA GLN A 537 -17.17 -8.97 6.44
C GLN A 537 -18.30 -9.97 6.67
N LEU A 538 -18.25 -11.13 6.00
CA LEU A 538 -19.22 -12.22 6.20
C LEU A 538 -19.21 -12.71 7.66
N LEU A 539 -18.02 -12.98 8.20
CA LEU A 539 -17.85 -13.50 9.55
C LEU A 539 -18.28 -12.48 10.62
N ARG A 540 -17.95 -11.19 10.45
CA ARG A 540 -18.37 -10.10 11.37
C ARG A 540 -19.89 -9.89 11.39
N LYS A 541 -20.54 -9.99 10.22
CA LYS A 541 -22.01 -10.01 10.10
C LYS A 541 -22.66 -11.26 10.72
N GLY A 542 -21.84 -12.20 11.19
CA GLY A 542 -22.25 -13.36 11.95
C GLY A 542 -22.61 -14.56 11.09
N HIS A 543 -22.13 -14.66 9.83
CA HIS A 543 -22.34 -15.76 8.87
C HIS A 543 -22.96 -17.04 9.47
N TYR A 544 -24.29 -17.19 9.35
CA TYR A 544 -25.06 -18.34 9.89
C TYR A 544 -24.77 -18.69 11.36
N ASN A 545 -24.59 -17.69 12.20
CA ASN A 545 -24.27 -17.76 13.62
C ASN A 545 -22.93 -18.45 13.97
N VAL A 546 -21.98 -18.49 13.05
CA VAL A 546 -20.62 -18.98 13.35
C VAL A 546 -19.98 -18.08 14.41
N LYS A 547 -19.38 -18.71 15.43
CA LYS A 547 -18.63 -18.03 16.50
C LYS A 547 -17.19 -18.49 16.47
N LEU A 548 -16.29 -17.54 16.25
CA LEU A 548 -14.84 -17.74 16.29
C LEU A 548 -14.33 -17.28 17.65
N ASP A 549 -13.39 -18.04 18.21
CA ASP A 549 -12.61 -17.59 19.36
C ASP A 549 -11.48 -16.64 18.92
N GLU A 550 -10.83 -15.98 19.89
CA GLU A 550 -9.77 -15.00 19.62
C GLU A 550 -8.61 -15.61 18.81
N ALA A 551 -8.24 -16.86 19.11
CA ALA A 551 -7.16 -17.55 18.40
C ALA A 551 -7.54 -17.88 16.95
N ALA A 552 -8.79 -18.26 16.69
CA ALA A 552 -9.31 -18.44 15.34
C ALA A 552 -9.30 -17.14 14.53
N TRP A 553 -9.72 -16.02 15.14
CA TRP A 553 -9.64 -14.70 14.52
C TRP A 553 -8.21 -14.30 14.19
N ASP A 554 -7.29 -14.41 15.15
CA ASP A 554 -5.89 -14.04 14.97
C ASP A 554 -5.24 -14.82 13.80
N ARG A 555 -5.54 -16.12 13.69
CA ARG A 555 -5.05 -16.97 12.59
C ARG A 555 -5.60 -16.55 11.23
N ILE A 556 -6.91 -16.27 11.13
CA ILE A 556 -7.51 -15.79 9.88
C ILE A 556 -6.91 -14.43 9.48
N ILE A 557 -6.80 -13.51 10.43
CA ILE A 557 -6.28 -12.15 10.21
C ILE A 557 -4.80 -12.21 9.81
N THR A 558 -3.97 -12.95 10.55
CA THR A 558 -2.54 -13.10 10.23
C THR A 558 -2.34 -13.73 8.85
N TRP A 559 -3.16 -14.71 8.47
CA TRP A 559 -3.12 -15.29 7.12
C TRP A 559 -3.43 -14.26 6.03
N ILE A 560 -4.46 -13.42 6.22
CA ILE A 560 -4.81 -12.33 5.29
C ILE A 560 -3.67 -11.31 5.20
N ASP A 561 -3.19 -10.82 6.35
CA ASP A 561 -2.12 -9.81 6.45
C ASP A 561 -0.79 -10.31 5.86
N PHE A 562 -0.59 -11.62 5.75
CA PHE A 562 0.58 -12.25 5.13
C PHE A 562 0.43 -12.50 3.63
N ASN A 563 -0.60 -11.94 3.00
CA ASN A 563 -0.93 -12.15 1.59
C ASN A 563 -1.44 -13.57 1.27
N ALA A 564 -2.06 -14.22 2.26
CA ALA A 564 -2.68 -15.55 2.16
C ALA A 564 -1.76 -16.66 1.59
N PRO A 565 -0.61 -16.96 2.26
CA PRO A 565 0.27 -18.06 1.87
C PRO A 565 -0.38 -19.43 2.13
N PHE A 566 0.00 -20.44 1.34
CA PHE A 566 -0.31 -21.84 1.61
C PHE A 566 0.87 -22.56 2.28
N HIS A 567 2.08 -22.41 1.73
CA HIS A 567 3.29 -23.08 2.19
C HIS A 567 4.09 -22.23 3.18
N GLY A 568 4.73 -22.89 4.15
CA GLY A 568 5.61 -22.29 5.14
C GLY A 568 7.08 -22.70 5.04
N THR A 569 7.44 -23.69 4.20
CA THR A 569 8.84 -24.12 3.98
C THR A 569 9.07 -24.57 2.52
N TRP A 570 10.31 -24.56 2.04
CA TRP A 570 10.60 -25.05 0.68
C TRP A 570 10.54 -26.57 0.59
N THR A 571 10.75 -27.30 1.69
CA THR A 571 10.50 -28.74 1.73
C THR A 571 9.04 -29.08 1.44
N GLU A 572 8.09 -28.26 1.93
CA GLU A 572 6.66 -28.42 1.64
C GLU A 572 6.31 -28.15 0.16
N VAL A 573 7.11 -27.35 -0.56
CA VAL A 573 6.90 -27.00 -1.97
C VAL A 573 7.64 -27.95 -2.91
N ALA A 574 8.96 -28.04 -2.77
CA ALA A 574 9.85 -28.69 -3.73
C ALA A 574 10.23 -30.13 -3.33
N GLY A 575 9.92 -30.53 -2.10
CA GLY A 575 10.25 -31.84 -1.54
C GLY A 575 11.68 -31.92 -0.98
N LYS A 576 11.86 -32.81 0.00
CA LYS A 576 13.12 -32.96 0.75
C LYS A 576 14.33 -33.26 -0.16
N GLU A 577 14.16 -34.08 -1.19
CA GLU A 577 15.27 -34.49 -2.07
C GLU A 577 15.96 -33.31 -2.77
N ARG A 578 15.21 -32.25 -3.07
CA ARG A 578 15.75 -31.04 -3.70
C ARG A 578 16.26 -30.01 -2.70
N VAL A 579 15.69 -29.99 -1.50
CA VAL A 579 15.96 -28.96 -0.48
C VAL A 579 17.12 -29.34 0.45
N GLU A 580 17.35 -30.62 0.70
CA GLU A 580 18.31 -31.07 1.71
C GLU A 580 19.75 -30.57 1.46
N TYR A 581 20.24 -30.65 0.22
CA TYR A 581 21.56 -30.10 -0.13
C TYR A 581 21.64 -28.57 0.04
N PRO A 582 20.81 -27.76 -0.65
CA PRO A 582 20.92 -26.30 -0.58
C PRO A 582 20.65 -25.77 0.83
N ALA A 583 19.71 -26.35 1.60
CA ALA A 583 19.44 -25.95 2.98
C ALA A 583 20.64 -26.21 3.90
N ARG A 584 21.23 -27.43 3.83
CA ARG A 584 22.44 -27.76 4.59
C ARG A 584 23.61 -26.83 4.21
N ARG A 585 23.78 -26.56 2.92
CA ARG A 585 24.88 -25.74 2.40
C ARG A 585 24.74 -24.27 2.81
N ARG A 586 23.55 -23.68 2.68
CA ARG A 586 23.24 -22.33 3.19
C ARG A 586 23.57 -22.22 4.68
N ARG A 587 23.12 -23.19 5.48
CA ARG A 587 23.33 -23.20 6.94
C ARG A 587 24.82 -23.31 7.31
N GLU A 588 25.60 -24.11 6.57
CA GLU A 588 27.07 -24.18 6.72
C GLU A 588 27.73 -22.82 6.47
N LEU A 589 27.39 -22.16 5.37
CA LEU A 589 27.94 -20.87 4.97
C LEU A 589 27.51 -19.74 5.93
N LEU A 590 26.28 -19.77 6.43
CA LEU A 590 25.79 -18.84 7.45
C LEU A 590 26.52 -18.99 8.78
N ARG A 591 26.82 -20.21 9.24
CA ARG A 591 27.64 -20.41 10.44
C ARG A 591 29.03 -19.81 10.26
N ARG A 592 29.59 -19.97 9.06
CA ARG A 592 30.95 -19.55 8.74
C ARG A 592 31.08 -18.03 8.63
N TYR A 593 30.18 -17.38 7.90
CA TYR A 593 30.31 -15.97 7.53
C TYR A 593 29.36 -15.02 8.28
N ALA A 594 28.30 -15.52 8.88
CA ALA A 594 27.29 -14.71 9.58
C ALA A 594 27.15 -15.05 11.08
N ALA A 595 27.85 -16.09 11.56
CA ALA A 595 27.68 -16.64 12.91
C ALA A 595 26.21 -17.02 13.23
N MET A 596 25.46 -17.49 12.24
CA MET A 596 24.06 -17.90 12.37
C MET A 596 23.90 -19.41 12.21
N ASP A 597 22.96 -20.00 12.96
CA ASP A 597 22.64 -21.43 12.90
C ASP A 597 21.14 -21.73 12.80
N THR A 598 20.37 -20.78 12.27
CA THR A 598 18.92 -20.91 12.10
C THR A 598 18.58 -21.88 10.98
N ASP A 599 17.60 -22.75 11.24
CA ASP A 599 17.05 -23.69 10.26
C ASP A 599 15.63 -23.26 9.88
N PRO A 600 15.45 -22.55 8.76
CA PRO A 600 14.12 -22.06 8.35
C PRO A 600 13.22 -23.17 7.80
N GLU A 601 13.75 -24.38 7.55
CA GLU A 601 12.99 -25.57 7.15
C GLU A 601 12.43 -26.33 8.37
N ALA A 602 12.86 -25.98 9.58
CA ALA A 602 12.41 -26.66 10.79
C ALA A 602 10.92 -26.39 11.06
N ILE A 603 10.15 -27.47 11.20
CA ILE A 603 8.76 -27.44 11.65
C ILE A 603 8.73 -27.98 13.08
N PRO A 604 8.63 -27.12 14.12
CA PRO A 604 8.54 -27.57 15.50
C PRO A 604 7.32 -28.47 15.71
N VAL A 605 7.48 -29.51 16.53
CA VAL A 605 6.36 -30.37 16.90
C VAL A 605 5.39 -29.57 17.76
N ALA A 606 4.23 -29.24 17.20
CA ALA A 606 3.10 -28.68 17.94
C ALA A 606 2.06 -29.79 18.17
N PRO A 607 1.47 -29.89 19.37
CA PRO A 607 0.35 -30.80 19.58
C PRO A 607 -0.85 -30.34 18.75
N THR A 608 -1.24 -31.13 17.76
CA THR A 608 -2.50 -30.97 17.05
C THR A 608 -3.58 -31.74 17.80
N GLU A 609 -4.50 -31.02 18.42
CA GLU A 609 -5.70 -31.63 18.97
C GLU A 609 -6.63 -32.05 17.83
N ALA A 610 -7.28 -33.20 17.98
CA ALA A 610 -8.30 -33.61 17.02
C ALA A 610 -9.47 -32.63 17.09
N VAL A 611 -9.71 -31.93 15.98
CA VAL A 611 -10.78 -30.95 15.88
C VAL A 611 -12.07 -31.65 15.44
N VAL A 612 -13.15 -31.44 16.22
CA VAL A 612 -14.49 -31.88 15.83
C VAL A 612 -15.23 -30.67 15.24
N PRO A 613 -15.81 -30.80 14.02
CA PRO A 613 -16.62 -29.74 13.45
C PRO A 613 -17.80 -29.37 14.35
N VAL A 614 -17.94 -28.08 14.63
CA VAL A 614 -19.05 -27.51 15.37
C VAL A 614 -20.07 -26.98 14.37
N MET A 615 -21.26 -27.58 14.36
CA MET A 615 -22.38 -27.00 13.63
C MET A 615 -22.89 -25.76 14.37
N PRO A 616 -22.96 -24.59 13.73
CA PRO A 616 -23.52 -23.42 14.38
C PRO A 616 -25.00 -23.64 14.68
N ALA A 617 -25.45 -23.13 15.82
CA ALA A 617 -26.87 -23.14 16.15
C ALA A 617 -27.62 -22.23 15.15
N PRO A 618 -28.80 -22.65 14.66
CA PRO A 618 -29.62 -21.80 13.79
C PRO A 618 -29.83 -20.42 14.41
N LEU A 619 -29.82 -19.38 13.57
CA LEU A 619 -30.20 -18.05 14.02
C LEU A 619 -31.67 -18.11 14.51
N PRO A 620 -31.97 -17.55 15.69
CA PRO A 620 -33.36 -17.40 16.12
C PRO A 620 -34.11 -16.57 15.08
N GLU A 621 -35.30 -17.00 14.68
CA GLU A 621 -36.18 -16.12 13.89
C GLU A 621 -36.48 -14.87 14.70
N ALA A 622 -35.98 -13.72 14.23
CA ALA A 622 -36.32 -12.45 14.83
C ALA A 622 -37.82 -12.20 14.59
N PRO A 623 -38.60 -11.89 15.64
CA PRO A 623 -40.02 -11.58 15.46
C PRO A 623 -40.15 -10.38 14.54
N GLN A 624 -40.80 -10.60 13.39
CA GLN A 624 -41.03 -9.54 12.43
C GLN A 624 -42.23 -8.70 12.90
N PRO A 625 -42.06 -7.38 13.07
CA PRO A 625 -43.17 -6.52 13.44
C PRO A 625 -44.22 -6.49 12.32
N GLU A 626 -45.49 -6.29 12.69
CA GLU A 626 -46.53 -5.97 11.71
C GLU A 626 -46.28 -4.55 11.18
N LEU A 627 -45.88 -4.44 9.91
CA LEU A 627 -45.49 -3.18 9.29
C LEU A 627 -46.70 -2.54 8.60
N ASN A 628 -47.16 -1.40 9.11
CA ASN A 628 -48.22 -0.60 8.48
C ASN A 628 -47.64 0.65 7.81
N CYS A 629 -47.49 0.59 6.49
CA CYS A 629 -46.99 1.71 5.67
C CYS A 629 -47.92 1.91 4.45
N PRO A 630 -49.09 2.55 4.61
CA PRO A 630 -50.17 2.51 3.62
C PRO A 630 -49.85 3.16 2.26
N ASP A 631 -48.89 4.09 2.23
CA ASP A 631 -48.49 4.85 1.04
C ASP A 631 -47.25 4.27 0.33
N TRP A 632 -46.89 3.01 0.63
CA TRP A 632 -45.74 2.28 0.06
C TRP A 632 -46.04 0.77 -0.05
N PRO A 633 -45.60 0.07 -1.10
CA PRO A 633 -44.86 0.57 -2.26
C PRO A 633 -45.73 1.42 -3.19
N PHE A 634 -45.10 2.18 -4.08
CA PHE A 634 -45.79 2.98 -5.11
C PHE A 634 -45.12 2.84 -6.48
N THR A 635 -45.86 3.17 -7.53
CA THR A 635 -45.39 3.06 -8.92
C THR A 635 -44.49 4.22 -9.32
N GLU A 636 -43.72 4.05 -10.39
CA GLU A 636 -42.91 5.13 -10.98
C GLU A 636 -43.75 6.36 -11.36
N GLU A 637 -44.98 6.16 -11.86
CA GLU A 637 -45.91 7.27 -12.16
C GLU A 637 -46.26 8.08 -10.91
N GLU A 638 -46.53 7.41 -9.78
CA GLU A 638 -46.80 8.06 -8.51
C GLU A 638 -45.53 8.72 -7.94
N ALA A 639 -44.35 8.10 -8.11
CA ALA A 639 -43.07 8.71 -7.72
C ALA A 639 -42.83 10.04 -8.43
N LYS A 640 -43.01 10.08 -9.76
CA LYS A 640 -42.90 11.30 -10.58
C LYS A 640 -43.90 12.36 -10.15
N LYS A 641 -45.17 11.98 -9.96
CA LYS A 641 -46.22 12.88 -9.48
C LYS A 641 -45.89 13.50 -8.11
N ARG A 642 -45.32 12.72 -7.18
CA ARG A 642 -44.86 13.22 -5.86
C ARG A 642 -43.72 14.23 -6.00
N GLN A 643 -42.78 13.99 -6.92
CA GLN A 643 -41.65 14.89 -7.19
C GLN A 643 -42.11 16.19 -7.85
N GLU A 644 -42.90 16.10 -8.93
CA GLU A 644 -43.45 17.25 -9.67
C GLU A 644 -44.38 18.10 -8.81
N GLY A 645 -45.12 17.48 -7.88
CA GLY A 645 -45.98 18.17 -6.93
C GLY A 645 -45.26 19.15 -5.99
N LEU A 646 -43.93 19.06 -5.88
CA LEU A 646 -43.10 19.94 -5.06
C LEU A 646 -42.40 21.07 -5.85
N GLY A 647 -42.64 21.16 -7.16
CA GLY A 647 -42.12 22.19 -8.05
C GLY A 647 -40.83 21.77 -8.77
N GLU A 648 -39.75 22.52 -8.55
CA GLU A 648 -38.43 22.25 -9.14
C GLU A 648 -37.95 20.83 -8.75
N THR A 649 -37.71 19.97 -9.73
CA THR A 649 -37.31 18.56 -9.49
C THR A 649 -35.82 18.30 -9.69
N ARG A 650 -35.12 19.20 -10.40
CA ARG A 650 -33.68 19.14 -10.67
C ARG A 650 -33.03 20.48 -10.40
N ARG A 651 -31.81 20.45 -9.88
CA ARG A 651 -30.98 21.62 -9.61
C ARG A 651 -29.54 21.31 -10.00
N SER A 652 -28.77 22.31 -10.41
CA SER A 652 -27.34 22.18 -10.67
C SER A 652 -26.56 23.21 -9.86
N VAL A 653 -25.43 22.81 -9.31
CA VAL A 653 -24.52 23.66 -8.51
C VAL A 653 -23.19 23.77 -9.25
N GLU A 654 -22.77 24.99 -9.56
CA GLU A 654 -21.49 25.26 -10.23
C GLU A 654 -20.34 25.20 -9.21
N LEU A 655 -19.32 24.39 -9.48
CA LEU A 655 -18.10 24.24 -8.64
C LEU A 655 -16.88 24.96 -9.25
N GLY A 656 -17.11 25.77 -10.29
CA GLY A 656 -16.08 26.47 -11.05
C GLY A 656 -15.48 25.63 -12.19
N ASN A 657 -14.79 26.30 -13.13
CA ASN A 657 -14.15 25.67 -14.30
C ASN A 657 -15.06 24.78 -15.17
N GLY A 658 -16.38 25.06 -15.17
CA GLY A 658 -17.36 24.27 -15.92
C GLY A 658 -17.76 22.94 -15.27
N ILE A 659 -17.25 22.64 -14.06
CA ILE A 659 -17.61 21.45 -13.29
C ILE A 659 -18.89 21.73 -12.49
N ARG A 660 -19.84 20.81 -12.55
CA ARG A 660 -21.17 20.94 -11.95
C ARG A 660 -21.50 19.73 -11.08
N LEU A 661 -22.33 19.97 -10.08
CA LEU A 661 -22.98 18.96 -9.26
C LEU A 661 -24.49 19.02 -9.49
N ASP A 662 -25.04 18.00 -10.12
CA ASP A 662 -26.48 17.89 -10.38
C ASP A 662 -27.20 17.20 -9.22
N LEU A 663 -28.32 17.78 -8.81
CA LEU A 663 -29.16 17.34 -7.70
C LEU A 663 -30.57 17.02 -8.18
N VAL A 664 -31.18 15.99 -7.59
CA VAL A 664 -32.60 15.64 -7.77
C VAL A 664 -33.35 15.81 -6.46
N LEU A 665 -34.60 16.27 -6.54
CA LEU A 665 -35.45 16.46 -5.38
C LEU A 665 -36.04 15.12 -4.91
N ILE A 666 -35.85 14.77 -3.65
CA ILE A 666 -36.45 13.59 -3.03
C ILE A 666 -37.66 14.04 -2.19
N PRO A 667 -38.90 13.61 -2.52
CA PRO A 667 -40.09 13.97 -1.75
C PRO A 667 -40.08 13.40 -0.31
N PRO A 668 -40.81 14.00 0.65
CA PRO A 668 -41.04 13.35 1.93
C PRO A 668 -41.96 12.14 1.77
N GLY A 669 -41.90 11.19 2.70
CA GLY A 669 -42.77 10.02 2.72
C GLY A 669 -42.30 8.95 3.70
N ALA A 670 -43.06 7.87 3.81
CA ALA A 670 -42.70 6.71 4.63
C ALA A 670 -42.36 5.50 3.74
N PHE A 671 -41.48 4.64 4.24
CA PHE A 671 -41.13 3.37 3.61
C PHE A 671 -40.76 2.31 4.64
N VAL A 672 -40.68 1.06 4.19
CA VAL A 672 -40.13 -0.03 5.00
C VAL A 672 -38.62 -0.10 4.78
N MET A 673 -37.87 0.20 5.83
CA MET A 673 -36.41 0.10 5.88
C MET A 673 -35.98 -1.29 6.36
N GLY A 674 -34.90 -1.80 5.79
CA GLY A 674 -34.40 -3.15 6.04
C GLY A 674 -35.13 -4.22 5.22
N GLN A 675 -34.90 -5.47 5.59
CA GLN A 675 -35.50 -6.61 4.91
C GLN A 675 -35.81 -7.72 5.92
N ALA A 676 -37.06 -8.20 5.92
CA ALA A 676 -37.54 -9.16 6.91
C ALA A 676 -36.75 -10.48 6.88
N ASP A 677 -36.48 -10.99 5.68
CA ASP A 677 -35.64 -12.17 5.39
C ASP A 677 -34.18 -11.81 5.04
N GLY A 678 -33.73 -10.62 5.43
CA GLY A 678 -32.37 -10.10 5.19
C GLY A 678 -31.32 -10.66 6.16
N LEU A 679 -30.12 -10.09 6.09
CA LEU A 679 -29.05 -10.40 7.03
C LEU A 679 -29.39 -9.91 8.46
N PRO A 680 -28.75 -10.44 9.53
CA PRO A 680 -29.05 -10.04 10.90
C PRO A 680 -28.93 -8.54 11.17
N ASP A 681 -28.08 -7.82 10.41
CA ASP A 681 -27.87 -6.39 10.53
C ASP A 681 -28.82 -5.55 9.66
N GLU A 682 -29.77 -6.18 8.96
CA GLU A 682 -30.78 -5.59 8.09
C GLU A 682 -32.21 -5.89 8.57
N SER A 683 -32.34 -6.67 9.65
CA SER A 683 -33.60 -7.22 10.19
C SER A 683 -33.66 -6.98 11.71
N PRO A 684 -34.85 -6.74 12.30
CA PRO A 684 -36.15 -6.67 11.67
C PRO A 684 -36.36 -5.39 10.85
N ALA A 685 -37.15 -5.50 9.78
CA ALA A 685 -37.55 -4.35 9.00
C ALA A 685 -38.43 -3.39 9.83
N SER A 686 -38.44 -2.09 9.51
CA SER A 686 -39.15 -1.05 10.27
C SER A 686 -39.70 0.06 9.37
N VAL A 687 -40.84 0.64 9.75
CA VAL A 687 -41.41 1.79 9.01
C VAL A 687 -40.68 3.06 9.43
N ILE A 688 -40.05 3.72 8.47
CA ILE A 688 -39.31 4.97 8.67
C ILE A 688 -39.95 6.08 7.86
N ALA A 689 -40.07 7.27 8.46
CA ALA A 689 -40.60 8.46 7.83
C ALA A 689 -39.47 9.45 7.52
N ILE A 690 -39.47 9.96 6.28
CA ILE A 690 -38.66 11.08 5.84
C ILE A 690 -39.58 12.32 5.84
N ASP A 691 -39.46 13.15 6.88
CA ASP A 691 -40.43 14.22 7.15
C ASP A 691 -40.30 15.42 6.20
N LYS A 692 -39.10 15.67 5.69
CA LYS A 692 -38.80 16.83 4.85
C LYS A 692 -38.23 16.38 3.50
N PRO A 693 -38.63 17.03 2.40
CA PRO A 693 -37.93 16.84 1.14
C PRO A 693 -36.48 17.32 1.27
N PHE A 694 -35.59 16.67 0.56
CA PHE A 694 -34.18 17.06 0.45
C PHE A 694 -33.72 16.92 -1.00
N TRP A 695 -32.65 17.61 -1.34
CA TRP A 695 -31.98 17.42 -2.63
C TRP A 695 -30.87 16.40 -2.45
N MET A 696 -30.67 15.52 -3.42
CA MET A 696 -29.60 14.53 -3.40
C MET A 696 -28.82 14.57 -4.71
N GLY A 697 -27.50 14.37 -4.65
CA GLY A 697 -26.66 14.15 -5.82
C GLY A 697 -27.28 13.11 -6.74
N ALA A 698 -27.52 13.50 -8.00
CA ALA A 698 -28.06 12.60 -9.02
C ALA A 698 -27.17 11.36 -9.18
N CYS A 699 -25.86 11.57 -9.04
CA CYS A 699 -24.81 10.56 -9.01
C CYS A 699 -23.91 10.74 -7.78
N GLU A 700 -22.96 9.83 -7.61
CA GLU A 700 -21.81 9.96 -6.72
C GLU A 700 -20.93 11.16 -7.09
N VAL A 701 -20.16 11.64 -6.11
CA VAL A 701 -19.17 12.71 -6.33
C VAL A 701 -18.04 12.18 -7.20
N THR A 702 -17.75 12.84 -8.32
CA THR A 702 -16.69 12.43 -9.26
C THR A 702 -15.32 12.90 -8.83
N ASN A 703 -14.26 12.30 -9.38
CA ASN A 703 -12.88 12.76 -9.18
C ASN A 703 -12.71 14.25 -9.56
N ALA A 704 -13.31 14.71 -10.66
CA ALA A 704 -13.25 16.12 -11.06
C ALA A 704 -13.94 17.05 -10.07
N GLN A 705 -15.06 16.62 -9.48
CA GLN A 705 -15.75 17.39 -8.44
C GLN A 705 -14.94 17.41 -7.13
N PHE A 706 -14.41 16.26 -6.69
CA PHE A 706 -13.61 16.16 -5.47
C PHE A 706 -12.30 16.96 -5.59
N ALA A 707 -11.65 16.97 -6.76
CA ALA A 707 -10.45 17.75 -7.03
C ALA A 707 -10.64 19.28 -6.91
N ARG A 708 -11.88 19.76 -6.82
CA ARG A 708 -12.17 21.18 -6.49
C ARG A 708 -11.92 21.50 -5.02
N PHE A 709 -12.06 20.50 -4.15
CA PHE A 709 -11.76 20.56 -2.73
C PHE A 709 -10.29 20.17 -2.46
N ASP A 710 -9.86 19.01 -2.97
CA ASP A 710 -8.51 18.50 -2.80
C ASP A 710 -7.91 18.10 -4.15
N PRO A 711 -7.12 18.99 -4.80
CA PRO A 711 -6.51 18.70 -6.09
C PRO A 711 -5.39 17.65 -6.02
N SER A 712 -4.96 17.24 -4.83
CA SER A 712 -3.91 16.23 -4.63
C SER A 712 -4.46 14.80 -4.51
N HIS A 713 -5.78 14.64 -4.42
CA HIS A 713 -6.42 13.34 -4.30
C HIS A 713 -6.17 12.47 -5.53
N ASP A 714 -5.75 11.22 -5.30
CA ASP A 714 -5.60 10.18 -6.32
C ASP A 714 -6.45 8.97 -5.90
N SER A 715 -7.53 8.69 -6.64
CA SER A 715 -8.29 7.45 -6.49
C SER A 715 -7.45 6.20 -6.80
N GLY A 716 -6.28 6.35 -7.42
CA GLY A 716 -5.28 5.29 -7.56
C GLY A 716 -5.60 4.28 -8.67
N VAL A 717 -5.10 3.06 -8.47
CA VAL A 717 -5.24 1.95 -9.41
C VAL A 717 -5.75 0.69 -8.72
N GLU A 718 -6.41 -0.18 -9.47
CA GLU A 718 -6.53 -1.60 -9.09
C GLU A 718 -5.44 -2.42 -9.75
N SER A 719 -4.86 -3.35 -8.98
CA SER A 719 -3.83 -4.26 -9.48
C SER A 719 -4.39 -5.18 -10.58
N ARG A 720 -3.59 -5.44 -11.61
CA ARG A 720 -3.91 -6.53 -12.54
C ARG A 720 -3.56 -7.85 -11.86
N PHE A 721 -4.25 -8.92 -12.26
CA PHE A 721 -3.97 -10.25 -11.72
C PHE A 721 -3.03 -11.00 -12.66
N SER A 722 -2.24 -11.88 -12.05
CA SER A 722 -1.04 -12.47 -12.65
C SER A 722 0.12 -11.49 -12.88
N MET A 723 1.25 -12.01 -13.38
CA MET A 723 2.50 -11.25 -13.61
C MET A 723 2.31 -10.13 -14.64
N GLN A 724 2.98 -8.99 -14.53
CA GLN A 724 2.72 -7.75 -15.30
C GLN A 724 4.01 -6.96 -15.51
N PHE A 725 4.18 -6.38 -16.71
CA PHE A 725 5.34 -5.57 -17.07
C PHE A 725 4.93 -4.15 -17.47
N GLY A 726 5.55 -3.14 -16.85
CA GLY A 726 5.61 -1.80 -17.42
C GLY A 726 4.30 -1.00 -17.42
N VAL A 727 3.44 -1.21 -16.41
CA VAL A 727 2.21 -0.43 -16.15
C VAL A 727 1.90 -0.44 -14.65
N ARG A 728 1.36 0.66 -14.09
CA ARG A 728 1.02 0.78 -12.65
C ARG A 728 -0.16 -0.10 -12.22
N GLY A 729 -1.15 -0.28 -13.11
CA GLY A 729 -2.40 -0.99 -12.82
C GLY A 729 -3.53 -0.55 -13.74
N PHE A 730 -4.78 -0.79 -13.34
CA PHE A 730 -5.96 -0.22 -13.98
C PHE A 730 -6.43 1.02 -13.22
N TYR A 731 -6.40 2.18 -13.86
CA TYR A 731 -6.76 3.45 -13.20
C TYR A 731 -8.25 3.54 -12.87
N VAL A 732 -8.53 4.05 -11.67
CA VAL A 732 -9.87 4.42 -11.19
C VAL A 732 -9.98 5.93 -10.88
N ASN A 733 -9.03 6.72 -11.42
CA ASN A 733 -8.91 8.16 -11.17
C ASN A 733 -9.30 9.04 -12.38
N GLY A 734 -10.12 8.52 -13.30
CA GLY A 734 -10.67 9.29 -14.41
C GLY A 734 -11.61 10.41 -13.92
N PRO A 735 -11.67 11.57 -14.59
CA PRO A 735 -12.37 12.75 -14.08
C PRO A 735 -13.87 12.55 -13.82
N GLU A 736 -14.54 11.74 -14.65
CA GLU A 736 -15.98 11.45 -14.53
C GLU A 736 -16.28 10.19 -13.71
N GLN A 737 -15.25 9.40 -13.34
CA GLN A 737 -15.40 8.27 -12.42
C GLN A 737 -15.68 8.79 -11.01
N PRO A 738 -16.41 8.03 -10.17
CA PRO A 738 -16.59 8.38 -8.76
C PRO A 738 -15.24 8.45 -8.02
N ALA A 739 -15.12 9.41 -7.11
CA ALA A 739 -13.98 9.48 -6.20
C ALA A 739 -14.06 8.32 -5.18
N VAL A 740 -12.97 7.54 -5.08
CA VAL A 740 -12.82 6.41 -4.15
C VAL A 740 -11.52 6.53 -3.37
N ARG A 741 -11.27 5.65 -2.39
CA ARG A 741 -10.18 5.85 -1.41
C ARG A 741 -10.30 7.19 -0.68
N VAL A 742 -11.55 7.64 -0.51
CA VAL A 742 -11.93 8.79 0.30
C VAL A 742 -12.48 8.24 1.61
N SER A 743 -11.89 8.65 2.73
CA SER A 743 -12.42 8.32 4.07
C SER A 743 -13.73 9.06 4.33
N TRP A 744 -14.52 8.59 5.30
CA TRP A 744 -15.73 9.29 5.72
C TRP A 744 -15.43 10.72 6.21
N ASP A 745 -14.32 10.90 6.93
CA ASP A 745 -13.87 12.21 7.41
C ASP A 745 -13.59 13.17 6.24
N GLN A 746 -12.92 12.70 5.18
CA GLN A 746 -12.69 13.48 3.96
C GLN A 746 -13.99 13.78 3.20
N ALA A 747 -14.93 12.83 3.12
CA ALA A 747 -16.23 13.04 2.50
C ALA A 747 -17.07 14.09 3.24
N MET A 748 -17.06 14.08 4.58
CA MET A 748 -17.67 15.11 5.41
C MET A 748 -16.97 16.47 5.26
N ALA A 749 -15.63 16.50 5.15
CA ALA A 749 -14.88 17.72 4.88
C ALA A 749 -15.23 18.32 3.51
N PHE A 750 -15.40 17.50 2.48
CA PHE A 750 -15.90 17.94 1.18
C PHE A 750 -17.30 18.58 1.30
N CYS A 751 -18.20 17.96 2.09
CA CYS A 751 -19.54 18.52 2.30
C CYS A 751 -19.50 19.87 3.04
N ALA A 752 -18.61 20.03 4.03
CA ALA A 752 -18.40 21.29 4.73
C ALA A 752 -17.88 22.36 3.76
N TRP A 753 -16.85 22.05 2.97
CA TRP A 753 -16.32 22.94 1.93
C TRP A 753 -17.40 23.36 0.90
N LEU A 754 -18.21 22.40 0.44
CA LEU A 754 -19.29 22.66 -0.50
C LEU A 754 -20.36 23.58 0.13
N SER A 755 -20.63 23.39 1.43
CA SER A 755 -21.56 24.24 2.16
C SER A 755 -21.08 25.68 2.27
N GLU A 756 -19.81 25.86 2.63
CA GLU A 756 -19.18 27.18 2.72
C GLU A 756 -19.15 27.88 1.36
N THR A 757 -18.83 27.15 0.30
CA THR A 757 -18.69 27.70 -1.05
C THR A 757 -20.04 28.14 -1.64
N THR A 758 -21.13 27.44 -1.28
CA THR A 758 -22.46 27.68 -1.86
C THR A 758 -23.40 28.48 -0.97
N GLY A 759 -23.09 28.61 0.33
CA GLY A 759 -23.98 29.20 1.33
C GLY A 759 -25.22 28.33 1.65
N ALA A 760 -25.20 27.05 1.28
CA ALA A 760 -26.28 26.10 1.50
C ALA A 760 -25.78 24.90 2.33
N HIS A 761 -26.65 24.23 3.09
CA HIS A 761 -26.21 23.14 3.96
C HIS A 761 -26.11 21.79 3.22
N PHE A 762 -24.89 21.39 2.91
CA PHE A 762 -24.54 20.08 2.34
C PHE A 762 -23.97 19.12 3.38
N THR A 763 -24.34 17.85 3.26
CA THR A 763 -23.90 16.76 4.15
C THR A 763 -24.04 15.42 3.45
N LEU A 764 -23.51 14.34 4.02
CA LEU A 764 -23.81 12.99 3.55
C LEU A 764 -25.25 12.61 3.92
N PRO A 765 -25.94 11.78 3.11
CA PRO A 765 -27.25 11.27 3.49
C PRO A 765 -27.16 10.47 4.80
N THR A 766 -28.21 10.50 5.62
CA THR A 766 -28.42 9.42 6.60
C THR A 766 -28.63 8.10 5.87
N GLU A 767 -28.38 7.02 6.59
CA GLU A 767 -28.66 5.68 6.12
C GLU A 767 -30.14 5.51 5.69
N ALA A 768 -31.07 6.06 6.45
CA ALA A 768 -32.50 6.02 6.10
C ALA A 768 -32.82 6.83 4.84
N GLN A 769 -32.25 8.04 4.70
CA GLN A 769 -32.40 8.85 3.49
C GLN A 769 -31.83 8.13 2.27
N TRP A 770 -30.68 7.47 2.41
CA TRP A 770 -30.06 6.71 1.33
C TRP A 770 -30.93 5.51 0.92
N GLU A 771 -31.41 4.70 1.88
CA GLU A 771 -32.22 3.52 1.52
C GLU A 771 -33.57 3.92 0.93
N TYR A 772 -34.20 4.98 1.46
CA TYR A 772 -35.40 5.56 0.88
C TYR A 772 -35.14 5.96 -0.58
N ALA A 773 -34.08 6.77 -0.79
CA ALA A 773 -33.59 7.24 -2.08
C ALA A 773 -33.36 6.11 -3.08
N CYS A 774 -32.67 5.05 -2.64
CA CYS A 774 -32.34 3.88 -3.44
C CYS A 774 -33.59 3.14 -3.91
N ARG A 775 -34.54 2.88 -2.99
CA ARG A 775 -35.77 2.13 -3.28
C ARG A 775 -36.72 2.87 -4.21
N ALA A 776 -36.80 4.20 -4.10
CA ALA A 776 -37.69 5.05 -4.92
C ALA A 776 -39.14 4.51 -5.05
N GLY A 777 -39.67 3.93 -3.96
CA GLY A 777 -41.01 3.33 -3.89
C GLY A 777 -41.09 1.82 -4.06
N ALA A 778 -40.01 1.14 -4.43
CA ALA A 778 -39.98 -0.31 -4.59
C ALA A 778 -39.86 -1.05 -3.24
N ALA A 779 -40.63 -2.14 -3.10
CA ALA A 779 -40.53 -3.09 -1.99
C ALA A 779 -39.59 -4.26 -2.24
N THR A 780 -39.12 -4.41 -3.48
CA THR A 780 -38.16 -5.43 -3.88
C THR A 780 -36.74 -5.09 -3.42
N PRO A 781 -35.80 -6.06 -3.41
CA PRO A 781 -34.41 -5.82 -3.05
C PRO A 781 -33.70 -4.77 -3.92
N PHE A 782 -34.13 -4.62 -5.18
CA PHE A 782 -33.66 -3.60 -6.11
C PHE A 782 -34.85 -2.81 -6.66
N PHE A 783 -34.65 -1.56 -7.08
CA PHE A 783 -35.74 -0.77 -7.68
C PHE A 783 -36.26 -1.37 -9.00
N TYR A 784 -35.44 -2.18 -9.67
CA TYR A 784 -35.75 -2.86 -10.93
C TYR A 784 -36.24 -4.30 -10.74
N GLY A 785 -36.35 -4.81 -9.51
CA GLY A 785 -36.94 -6.12 -9.23
C GLY A 785 -36.17 -6.98 -8.23
N GLY A 786 -36.29 -8.30 -8.39
CA GLY A 786 -35.67 -9.30 -7.53
C GLY A 786 -34.21 -9.63 -7.91
N PRO A 787 -33.51 -10.45 -7.10
CA PRO A 787 -32.09 -10.80 -7.32
C PRO A 787 -31.77 -11.56 -8.61
N ASP A 788 -32.78 -12.12 -9.27
CA ASP A 788 -32.64 -12.81 -10.55
C ASP A 788 -33.03 -11.96 -11.77
N ALA A 789 -33.42 -10.69 -11.55
CA ALA A 789 -33.67 -9.75 -12.64
C ALA A 789 -32.36 -9.40 -13.36
N ASP A 790 -32.43 -9.18 -14.67
CA ASP A 790 -31.30 -8.66 -15.44
C ASP A 790 -31.00 -7.23 -15.02
N TRP A 791 -29.95 -7.08 -14.24
CA TRP A 791 -29.51 -5.83 -13.63
C TRP A 791 -28.48 -5.08 -14.50
N SER A 792 -27.99 -5.69 -15.58
CA SER A 792 -26.96 -5.12 -16.47
C SER A 792 -27.27 -3.69 -16.96
N PRO A 793 -28.54 -3.30 -17.24
CA PRO A 793 -28.87 -1.92 -17.62
C PRO A 793 -28.90 -0.91 -16.46
N TYR A 794 -28.84 -1.37 -15.20
CA TYR A 794 -29.18 -0.58 -14.02
C TYR A 794 -28.04 -0.43 -13.00
N ALA A 795 -27.02 -1.28 -13.04
CA ALA A 795 -25.92 -1.25 -12.09
C ALA A 795 -24.64 -1.84 -12.67
N ASN A 796 -23.50 -1.28 -12.26
CA ASN A 796 -22.16 -1.85 -12.44
C ASN A 796 -21.78 -2.72 -11.23
N LEU A 797 -21.67 -4.03 -11.39
CA LEU A 797 -21.46 -5.01 -10.31
C LEU A 797 -20.49 -6.12 -10.74
N ALA A 798 -20.09 -6.97 -9.79
CA ALA A 798 -19.18 -8.08 -10.06
C ALA A 798 -19.82 -9.16 -10.94
N ASP A 799 -19.52 -9.13 -12.24
CA ASP A 799 -20.07 -10.07 -13.23
C ASP A 799 -19.02 -10.69 -14.17
N ALA A 800 -19.49 -11.21 -15.32
CA ALA A 800 -18.64 -11.82 -16.33
C ALA A 800 -17.49 -10.91 -16.82
N LYS A 801 -17.64 -9.58 -16.74
CA LYS A 801 -16.62 -8.61 -17.17
C LYS A 801 -15.37 -8.63 -16.30
N LEU A 802 -15.48 -9.02 -15.02
CA LEU A 802 -14.32 -9.16 -14.13
C LEU A 802 -13.34 -10.27 -14.54
N ARG A 803 -13.67 -11.11 -15.53
CA ARG A 803 -12.69 -12.01 -16.16
C ARG A 803 -11.54 -11.26 -16.80
N GLU A 804 -11.78 -10.03 -17.22
CA GLU A 804 -10.78 -9.17 -17.87
C GLU A 804 -9.67 -8.67 -16.92
N PHE A 805 -9.78 -8.94 -15.62
CA PHE A 805 -8.67 -8.75 -14.67
C PHE A 805 -7.47 -9.63 -15.03
N VAL A 806 -7.72 -10.80 -15.63
CA VAL A 806 -6.70 -11.65 -16.23
C VAL A 806 -6.43 -11.13 -17.64
N CYS A 807 -5.29 -10.47 -17.82
CA CYS A 807 -4.96 -9.78 -19.06
C CYS A 807 -3.50 -9.95 -19.44
N HIS A 808 -3.13 -9.54 -20.66
CA HIS A 808 -1.80 -9.75 -21.21
C HIS A 808 -0.70 -9.00 -20.44
N THR A 809 0.18 -9.77 -19.82
CA THR A 809 1.32 -9.33 -18.98
C THR A 809 2.22 -8.28 -19.61
N TYR A 810 2.52 -8.40 -20.91
CA TYR A 810 3.47 -7.52 -21.60
C TYR A 810 2.82 -6.33 -22.33
N LYS A 811 1.48 -6.25 -22.36
CA LYS A 811 0.78 -5.19 -23.10
C LYS A 811 0.30 -4.10 -22.16
N LYS A 812 0.51 -2.86 -22.57
CA LYS A 812 0.10 -1.68 -21.81
C LYS A 812 -1.42 -1.55 -21.82
N GLU A 813 -2.04 -1.82 -22.95
CA GLU A 813 -3.48 -1.83 -23.11
C GLU A 813 -4.14 -3.03 -22.41
N ARG A 814 -5.41 -2.86 -22.02
CA ARG A 814 -6.24 -3.96 -21.50
C ARG A 814 -6.53 -4.95 -22.63
N GLU A 815 -5.81 -6.07 -22.65
CA GLU A 815 -6.07 -7.20 -23.54
C GLU A 815 -6.38 -8.46 -22.72
N PRO A 816 -7.66 -8.80 -22.52
CA PRO A 816 -8.08 -9.93 -21.68
C PRO A 816 -7.70 -11.30 -22.22
N TRP A 817 -7.37 -12.24 -21.32
CA TRP A 817 -7.30 -13.66 -21.64
C TRP A 817 -8.64 -14.33 -21.34
N LEU A 818 -9.50 -14.46 -22.35
CA LEU A 818 -10.86 -14.96 -22.13
C LEU A 818 -10.94 -16.46 -21.81
N ASP A 819 -9.91 -17.24 -22.14
CA ASP A 819 -9.80 -18.68 -21.87
C ASP A 819 -9.00 -18.99 -20.58
N ALA A 820 -8.94 -18.03 -19.65
CA ALA A 820 -8.24 -18.18 -18.38
C ALA A 820 -8.80 -19.33 -17.52
N SER A 821 -7.93 -19.97 -16.73
CA SER A 821 -8.37 -21.04 -15.84
C SER A 821 -9.22 -20.49 -14.70
N LYS A 822 -9.92 -21.37 -13.96
CA LYS A 822 -10.60 -21.00 -12.71
C LYS A 822 -9.65 -20.54 -11.59
N TYR A 823 -8.34 -20.80 -11.75
CA TYR A 823 -7.31 -20.42 -10.78
C TYR A 823 -6.73 -19.03 -11.09
N ASP A 824 -6.76 -18.60 -12.35
CA ASP A 824 -6.50 -17.21 -12.75
C ASP A 824 -7.77 -16.35 -12.52
N ASP A 825 -8.93 -16.85 -12.93
CA ASP A 825 -10.25 -16.19 -12.80
C ASP A 825 -10.93 -16.49 -11.45
N TRP A 826 -10.29 -16.08 -10.35
CA TRP A 826 -10.70 -16.51 -9.01
C TRP A 826 -11.70 -15.57 -8.32
N ILE A 827 -11.87 -14.33 -8.78
CA ILE A 827 -12.75 -13.32 -8.16
C ILE A 827 -14.21 -13.81 -8.12
N PRO A 828 -14.90 -13.80 -6.96
CA PRO A 828 -16.33 -14.08 -6.88
C PRO A 828 -17.16 -13.10 -7.74
N LYS A 829 -18.01 -13.63 -8.64
CA LYS A 829 -18.82 -12.84 -9.58
C LYS A 829 -20.08 -13.59 -10.04
N ASP A 830 -21.06 -12.89 -10.59
CA ASP A 830 -22.25 -13.49 -11.23
C ASP A 830 -22.06 -13.59 -12.75
N LEU A 831 -21.89 -14.80 -13.27
CA LEU A 831 -21.61 -15.05 -14.68
C LEU A 831 -22.85 -14.98 -15.59
N ARG A 832 -24.04 -14.78 -15.04
CA ARG A 832 -25.30 -14.74 -15.82
C ARG A 832 -25.47 -13.41 -16.57
N PHE A 833 -24.77 -12.36 -16.15
CA PHE A 833 -24.97 -10.98 -16.61
C PHE A 833 -23.67 -10.34 -17.07
N ASN A 834 -23.78 -9.24 -17.80
CA ASN A 834 -22.66 -8.43 -18.28
C ASN A 834 -23.11 -6.98 -18.50
N ASP A 835 -22.74 -6.11 -17.56
CA ASP A 835 -23.03 -4.68 -17.53
C ASP A 835 -22.07 -3.83 -18.39
N ASN A 836 -21.05 -4.46 -18.97
CA ASN A 836 -19.92 -3.88 -19.71
C ASN A 836 -18.96 -2.98 -18.89
N GLY A 837 -19.25 -2.71 -17.62
CA GLY A 837 -18.41 -2.04 -16.65
C GLY A 837 -17.29 -2.95 -16.15
N PHE A 838 -16.04 -2.50 -16.23
CA PHE A 838 -14.89 -3.31 -15.81
C PHE A 838 -14.40 -2.96 -14.41
N LEU A 839 -14.25 -1.67 -14.15
CA LEU A 839 -14.01 -1.05 -12.86
C LEU A 839 -15.19 -0.10 -12.60
N SER A 840 -15.04 0.85 -11.69
CA SER A 840 -15.92 2.01 -11.69
C SER A 840 -15.94 2.67 -13.07
N ASP A 841 -17.11 3.06 -13.57
CA ASP A 841 -17.26 3.79 -14.83
C ASP A 841 -17.55 5.26 -14.54
N ALA A 842 -17.63 6.08 -15.60
CA ALA A 842 -18.20 7.41 -15.48
C ALA A 842 -19.55 7.34 -14.76
N THR A 843 -19.86 8.32 -13.92
CA THR A 843 -21.16 8.31 -13.22
C THR A 843 -22.33 8.47 -14.20
N GLY A 844 -23.48 7.91 -13.86
CA GLY A 844 -24.73 8.09 -14.61
C GLY A 844 -24.86 7.30 -15.92
N GLN A 845 -24.05 6.25 -16.14
CA GLN A 845 -24.14 5.43 -17.36
C GLN A 845 -25.33 4.46 -17.37
N TYR A 846 -25.84 4.08 -16.19
CA TYR A 846 -26.92 3.10 -16.05
C TYR A 846 -28.29 3.78 -15.93
N HIS A 847 -29.37 3.01 -16.06
CA HIS A 847 -30.72 3.57 -15.94
C HIS A 847 -31.00 4.07 -14.51
N PRO A 848 -31.57 5.27 -14.36
CA PRO A 848 -31.89 5.80 -13.06
C PRO A 848 -33.13 5.12 -12.45
N ASN A 849 -33.28 5.24 -11.14
CA ASN A 849 -34.51 4.87 -10.46
C ASN A 849 -35.65 5.89 -10.69
N ALA A 850 -36.81 5.65 -10.10
CA ALA A 850 -38.02 6.47 -10.30
C ALA A 850 -37.90 7.94 -9.83
N TRP A 851 -36.85 8.30 -9.08
CA TRP A 851 -36.56 9.68 -8.68
C TRP A 851 -35.46 10.35 -9.51
N GLY A 852 -34.89 9.64 -10.49
CA GLY A 852 -33.82 10.15 -11.34
C GLY A 852 -32.44 10.04 -10.72
N LEU A 853 -32.26 9.18 -9.71
CA LEU A 853 -30.96 8.85 -9.13
C LEU A 853 -30.31 7.70 -9.89
N TYR A 854 -29.02 7.84 -10.15
CA TYR A 854 -28.19 6.87 -10.85
C TYR A 854 -27.31 6.10 -9.87
N ASP A 855 -26.87 4.91 -10.29
CA ASP A 855 -25.83 4.11 -9.63
C ASP A 855 -26.13 3.67 -8.19
N MET A 856 -27.37 3.84 -7.70
CA MET A 856 -27.78 3.49 -6.33
C MET A 856 -27.59 2.01 -5.94
N HIS A 857 -27.29 1.14 -6.90
CA HIS A 857 -27.08 -0.30 -6.69
C HIS A 857 -25.72 -0.78 -7.21
N GLY A 858 -24.81 0.09 -7.66
CA GLY A 858 -23.57 -0.35 -8.30
C GLY A 858 -22.56 0.77 -8.47
N ASN A 859 -21.55 0.54 -9.31
CA ASN A 859 -20.41 1.44 -9.52
C ASN A 859 -19.51 1.51 -8.29
N VAL A 860 -19.89 2.24 -7.24
CA VAL A 860 -19.21 2.25 -5.95
C VAL A 860 -20.21 2.20 -4.81
N ALA A 861 -19.81 1.59 -3.70
CA ALA A 861 -20.57 1.72 -2.46
C ALA A 861 -20.39 3.13 -1.89
N GLU A 862 -21.28 3.58 -1.02
CA GLU A 862 -21.33 4.98 -0.60
C GLU A 862 -21.36 5.17 0.91
N TRP A 863 -20.54 6.11 1.38
CA TRP A 863 -20.62 6.60 2.76
C TRP A 863 -21.97 7.26 3.05
N THR A 864 -22.48 6.99 4.25
CA THR A 864 -23.59 7.72 4.86
C THR A 864 -23.09 8.43 6.12
N ARG A 865 -23.81 9.44 6.63
CA ARG A 865 -23.43 10.09 7.90
C ARG A 865 -23.70 9.22 9.14
N SER A 866 -24.40 8.09 8.97
CA SER A 866 -24.90 7.28 10.08
C SER A 866 -23.84 6.35 10.68
N ASP A 867 -23.86 6.23 12.00
CA ASP A 867 -23.11 5.21 12.75
C ASP A 867 -23.71 3.81 12.53
N TYR A 868 -22.86 2.80 12.44
CA TYR A 868 -23.27 1.41 12.25
C TYR A 868 -23.81 0.82 13.57
N LYS A 869 -25.13 0.86 13.73
CA LYS A 869 -25.86 0.31 14.88
C LYS A 869 -26.74 -0.90 14.53
N PRO A 870 -27.05 -1.76 15.51
CA PRO A 870 -28.00 -2.88 15.34
C PRO A 870 -29.39 -2.44 14.87
N TYR A 871 -30.12 -3.37 14.26
CA TYR A 871 -31.51 -3.20 13.88
C TYR A 871 -32.47 -3.66 15.01
N PRO A 872 -33.72 -3.15 15.06
CA PRO A 872 -34.38 -2.26 14.09
C PRO A 872 -33.74 -0.87 14.01
N TYR A 873 -33.82 -0.23 12.84
CA TYR A 873 -33.38 1.15 12.67
C TYR A 873 -34.16 2.09 13.59
N ARG A 874 -33.46 3.01 14.25
CA ARG A 874 -34.03 4.04 15.11
C ARG A 874 -33.41 5.39 14.79
N GLU A 875 -34.26 6.35 14.41
CA GLU A 875 -33.81 7.72 14.14
C GLU A 875 -33.34 8.44 15.42
N ASP A 876 -33.91 8.07 16.57
CA ASP A 876 -33.72 8.73 17.87
C ASP A 876 -32.57 8.17 18.73
N ASP A 877 -31.74 7.27 18.18
CA ASP A 877 -30.65 6.65 18.92
C ASP A 877 -29.29 7.34 18.73
N GLY A 878 -29.29 8.54 18.14
CA GLY A 878 -28.10 9.36 17.90
C GLY A 878 -27.17 8.85 16.80
N ARG A 879 -27.54 7.82 16.04
CA ARG A 879 -26.70 7.32 14.93
C ARG A 879 -26.42 8.37 13.86
N ASN A 880 -27.24 9.41 13.75
CA ASN A 880 -27.13 10.45 12.73
C ASN A 880 -26.37 11.70 13.23
N ASP A 881 -25.84 11.68 14.46
CA ASP A 881 -25.21 12.83 15.11
C ASP A 881 -23.78 13.11 14.61
N GLY A 882 -23.21 12.20 13.80
CA GLY A 882 -21.88 12.38 13.20
C GLY A 882 -20.70 12.06 14.13
N SER A 883 -20.85 11.08 15.03
CA SER A 883 -19.80 10.69 15.98
C SER A 883 -18.51 10.21 15.31
N ALA A 884 -17.36 10.81 15.59
CA ALA A 884 -16.09 10.40 14.99
C ALA A 884 -15.50 9.08 15.55
N SER A 885 -16.07 8.51 16.63
CA SER A 885 -15.53 7.29 17.26
C SER A 885 -16.18 5.99 16.81
N GLU A 886 -17.32 6.08 16.13
CA GLU A 886 -18.10 4.92 15.71
C GLU A 886 -17.81 4.57 14.25
N ARG A 887 -17.91 3.27 13.92
CA ARG A 887 -17.83 2.82 12.53
C ARG A 887 -19.02 3.36 11.74
N LYS A 888 -18.79 3.69 10.48
CA LYS A 888 -19.74 4.39 9.61
C LYS A 888 -20.40 3.44 8.64
N VAL A 889 -21.71 3.61 8.44
CA VAL A 889 -22.48 2.80 7.51
C VAL A 889 -22.11 3.19 6.08
N VAL A 890 -21.82 2.16 5.29
CA VAL A 890 -21.72 2.21 3.84
C VAL A 890 -22.90 1.46 3.23
N ARG A 891 -23.49 2.03 2.18
CA ARG A 891 -24.64 1.47 1.45
C ARG A 891 -24.33 1.28 -0.04
N GLY A 892 -25.21 0.58 -0.75
CA GLY A 892 -25.04 0.30 -2.18
C GLY A 892 -24.12 -0.89 -2.42
N GLY A 893 -23.60 -0.98 -3.65
CA GLY A 893 -22.66 -2.00 -4.08
C GLY A 893 -21.68 -1.40 -5.08
N SER A 894 -20.56 -2.08 -5.31
CA SER A 894 -19.54 -1.63 -6.26
C SER A 894 -19.36 -2.58 -7.43
N TRP A 895 -18.56 -2.17 -8.41
CA TRP A 895 -18.02 -3.04 -9.47
C TRP A 895 -17.36 -4.34 -8.96
N ARG A 896 -17.01 -4.41 -7.66
CA ARG A 896 -16.43 -5.58 -7.00
C ARG A 896 -17.43 -6.41 -6.18
N ASP A 897 -18.66 -5.95 -6.01
CA ASP A 897 -19.69 -6.62 -5.21
C ASP A 897 -20.66 -7.42 -6.08
N ARG A 898 -21.01 -8.63 -5.62
CA ARG A 898 -22.06 -9.44 -6.25
C ARG A 898 -23.44 -8.87 -5.93
N PRO A 899 -24.49 -9.13 -6.73
CA PRO A 899 -25.83 -8.57 -6.51
C PRO A 899 -26.37 -8.74 -5.08
N SER A 900 -26.11 -9.87 -4.42
CA SER A 900 -26.54 -10.10 -3.02
C SER A 900 -26.04 -9.05 -2.02
N ARG A 901 -24.94 -8.36 -2.36
CA ARG A 901 -24.26 -7.30 -1.61
C ARG A 901 -24.54 -5.89 -2.16
N ALA A 902 -25.52 -5.76 -3.06
CA ALA A 902 -25.90 -4.50 -3.70
C ALA A 902 -27.40 -4.17 -3.51
N ARG A 903 -28.12 -4.99 -2.74
CA ARG A 903 -29.52 -4.78 -2.40
C ARG A 903 -29.69 -3.46 -1.66
N ALA A 904 -30.86 -2.82 -1.78
CA ALA A 904 -31.17 -1.57 -1.11
C ALA A 904 -30.91 -1.63 0.41
N ALA A 905 -31.25 -2.76 1.05
CA ALA A 905 -31.07 -2.98 2.48
C ALA A 905 -29.65 -3.43 2.89
N PHE A 906 -28.75 -3.75 1.95
CA PHE A 906 -27.41 -4.23 2.29
C PHE A 906 -26.58 -3.12 2.91
N ARG A 907 -25.78 -3.48 3.90
CA ARG A 907 -24.97 -2.55 4.72
C ARG A 907 -23.55 -3.07 4.85
N LEU A 908 -22.57 -2.19 4.85
CA LEU A 908 -21.22 -2.45 5.33
C LEU A 908 -20.84 -1.39 6.35
N ASP A 909 -19.74 -1.63 7.06
CA ASP A 909 -19.20 -0.72 8.05
C ASP A 909 -17.68 -0.65 8.02
N TYR A 910 -17.16 0.57 8.14
CA TYR A 910 -15.72 0.85 8.13
C TYR A 910 -15.39 1.95 9.14
N GLN A 911 -14.11 2.08 9.48
CA GLN A 911 -13.66 3.19 10.32
C GLN A 911 -13.84 4.52 9.58
N PRO A 912 -14.16 5.63 10.29
CA PRO A 912 -14.38 6.93 9.64
C PRO A 912 -13.15 7.47 8.91
N TYR A 913 -11.95 7.11 9.38
CA TYR A 913 -10.67 7.49 8.78
C TYR A 913 -10.16 6.50 7.71
N GLN A 914 -10.90 5.41 7.40
CA GLN A 914 -10.43 4.38 6.47
C GLN A 914 -10.74 4.76 5.01
N PRO A 915 -9.74 4.94 4.13
CA PRO A 915 -9.95 5.13 2.71
C PRO A 915 -10.17 3.79 2.01
N VAL A 916 -11.42 3.44 1.68
CA VAL A 916 -11.75 2.13 1.10
C VAL A 916 -11.72 2.18 -0.43
N PHE A 917 -11.07 1.19 -1.05
CA PHE A 917 -10.79 1.15 -2.50
C PHE A 917 -12.01 1.26 -3.43
N ASN A 918 -13.20 0.85 -2.96
CA ASN A 918 -14.44 0.81 -3.74
C ASN A 918 -15.61 1.55 -3.06
N VAL A 919 -15.31 2.46 -2.14
CA VAL A 919 -16.31 3.30 -1.47
C VAL A 919 -16.09 4.76 -1.88
N GLY A 920 -17.11 5.35 -2.47
CA GLY A 920 -17.24 6.78 -2.72
C GLY A 920 -18.33 7.39 -1.83
N PHE A 921 -18.99 8.43 -2.32
CA PHE A 921 -20.09 9.06 -1.62
C PHE A 921 -20.92 9.93 -2.54
N ARG A 922 -22.15 10.25 -2.12
CA ARG A 922 -22.95 11.35 -2.66
C ARG A 922 -23.37 12.29 -1.56
N VAL A 923 -23.77 13.50 -1.94
CA VAL A 923 -24.17 14.55 -1.00
C VAL A 923 -25.67 14.79 -1.04
N ILE A 924 -26.21 15.29 0.07
CA ILE A 924 -27.55 15.86 0.14
C ILE A 924 -27.47 17.35 0.47
N LEU A 925 -28.46 18.10 0.01
CA LEU A 925 -28.74 19.47 0.41
C LEU A 925 -30.06 19.49 1.19
N GLU A 926 -30.00 19.84 2.46
CA GLU A 926 -31.16 19.85 3.35
C GLU A 926 -32.05 21.08 3.08
N ARG A 927 -33.33 20.87 2.76
CA ARG A 927 -34.27 21.95 2.45
C ARG A 927 -34.73 22.62 3.75
N GLY A 928 -34.13 23.76 4.10
CA GLY A 928 -34.54 24.55 5.27
C GLY A 928 -33.47 25.43 5.89
N TYR A 929 -32.19 25.22 5.57
CA TYR A 929 -31.09 26.04 6.07
C TYR A 929 -30.46 26.81 4.92
N LEU A 930 -31.01 27.98 4.61
CA LEU A 930 -30.18 29.06 4.09
C LEU A 930 -29.29 29.45 5.26
N LEU A 931 -27.98 29.19 5.17
CA LEU A 931 -27.01 29.82 6.05
C LEU A 931 -27.08 31.32 5.73
N HIS A 932 -28.04 32.02 6.32
CA HIS A 932 -27.97 33.47 6.39
C HIS A 932 -26.65 33.77 7.09
N ALA A 933 -25.76 34.45 6.36
CA ALA A 933 -24.44 34.90 6.79
C ALA A 933 -24.53 35.81 8.04
N ILE A 934 -24.84 35.20 9.18
CA ILE A 934 -24.93 35.82 10.49
C ILE A 934 -23.79 35.30 11.38
N SER A 935 -23.19 34.14 11.08
CA SER A 935 -22.09 33.60 11.91
C SER A 935 -20.72 34.22 11.61
N SER A 936 -20.36 34.48 10.35
CA SER A 936 -19.02 35.01 10.03
C SER A 936 -18.83 36.47 10.46
N VAL A 937 -19.89 37.28 10.48
CA VAL A 937 -19.82 38.67 10.96
C VAL A 937 -19.87 38.72 12.49
N MET A 938 -20.66 37.86 13.17
CA MET A 938 -20.73 37.86 14.63
C MET A 938 -19.50 37.26 15.32
N VAL A 939 -18.85 36.25 14.73
CA VAL A 939 -17.64 35.64 15.33
C VAL A 939 -16.43 36.56 15.18
N ASP A 940 -16.26 37.21 14.01
CA ASP A 940 -15.18 38.20 13.81
C ASP A 940 -15.36 39.44 14.70
N GLU A 941 -16.60 39.92 14.89
CA GLU A 941 -16.87 41.03 15.80
C GLU A 941 -16.79 40.61 17.28
N CYS A 942 -17.19 39.39 17.64
CA CYS A 942 -17.04 38.86 19.01
C CYS A 942 -15.59 38.59 19.39
N GLU A 943 -14.75 38.05 18.50
CA GLU A 943 -13.31 37.92 18.74
C GLU A 943 -12.63 39.28 18.85
N LYS A 944 -13.01 40.26 18.02
CA LYS A 944 -12.53 41.64 18.14
C LYS A 944 -12.94 42.28 19.46
N LEU A 945 -14.19 42.10 19.90
CA LEU A 945 -14.71 42.58 21.19
C LEU A 945 -14.07 41.88 22.39
N TYR A 946 -13.85 40.57 22.32
CA TYR A 946 -13.20 39.77 23.37
C TYR A 946 -11.72 40.14 23.52
N ASN A 947 -11.00 40.30 22.40
CA ASN A 947 -9.62 40.78 22.39
C ASN A 947 -9.50 42.25 22.86
N LEU A 948 -10.47 43.12 22.51
CA LEU A 948 -10.51 44.49 23.04
C LEU A 948 -10.75 44.53 24.56
N CYS A 949 -11.63 43.66 25.07
CA CYS A 949 -11.92 43.55 26.50
C CYS A 949 -10.72 43.01 27.30
N ILE A 950 -10.01 42.01 26.76
CA ILE A 950 -8.78 41.49 27.35
C ILE A 950 -7.69 42.58 27.36
N TYR A 951 -7.50 43.29 26.25
CA TYR A 951 -6.49 44.34 26.16
C TYR A 951 -6.79 45.54 27.06
N ALA A 952 -8.06 45.96 27.18
CA ALA A 952 -8.47 47.02 28.11
C ALA A 952 -8.33 46.61 29.58
N SER A 953 -8.59 45.33 29.92
CA SER A 953 -8.39 44.79 31.28
C SER A 953 -6.93 44.71 31.70
N ILE A 954 -6.02 44.57 30.73
CA ILE A 954 -4.56 44.49 30.96
C ILE A 954 -3.91 45.88 31.01
N THR A 955 -4.44 46.86 30.27
CA THR A 955 -3.78 48.18 30.08
C THR A 955 -4.41 49.33 30.87
N GLY A 956 -5.66 49.23 31.32
CA GLY A 956 -6.32 50.24 32.15
C GLY A 956 -6.61 51.58 31.46
N VAL A 957 -6.61 51.62 30.12
CA VAL A 957 -6.84 52.85 29.32
C VAL A 957 -8.21 52.80 28.65
N ASP A 958 -9.07 53.78 28.94
CA ASP A 958 -10.35 53.99 28.24
C ASP A 958 -10.10 54.63 26.87
N TYR A 959 -10.57 54.01 25.79
CA TYR A 959 -10.49 54.54 24.43
C TYR A 959 -11.83 55.14 23.93
N PRO A 960 -11.82 56.28 23.22
CA PRO A 960 -13.02 56.87 22.64
C PRO A 960 -13.15 56.44 21.17
N TYR A 961 -13.78 55.30 20.90
CA TYR A 961 -14.23 54.98 19.54
C TYR A 961 -15.76 54.78 19.52
N ASN A 962 -16.42 55.52 18.61
CA ASN A 962 -17.84 55.41 18.34
C ASN A 962 -18.09 54.23 17.38
N LEU A 963 -18.75 53.17 17.85
CA LEU A 963 -19.30 52.10 17.03
C LEU A 963 -20.75 52.44 16.65
N VAL A 964 -21.08 52.40 15.36
CA VAL A 964 -22.44 52.61 14.83
C VAL A 964 -23.03 51.24 14.48
N TRP A 965 -24.17 50.89 15.06
CA TRP A 965 -24.94 49.68 14.75
C TRP A 965 -26.06 50.01 13.76
N PHE A 966 -26.24 49.16 12.76
CA PHE A 966 -27.38 49.22 11.84
C PHE A 966 -28.42 48.20 12.29
N ASP A 967 -29.57 48.69 12.77
CA ASP A 967 -30.85 48.00 12.73
C ASP A 967 -31.94 49.04 12.40
N ASP A 968 -32.95 48.61 11.64
CA ASP A 968 -33.80 49.46 10.82
C ASP A 968 -34.81 50.34 11.60
N LEU A 969 -35.09 51.54 11.04
CA LEU A 969 -36.14 52.53 11.37
C LEU A 969 -36.01 53.45 12.62
N SER A 970 -35.52 54.67 12.34
CA SER A 970 -35.64 55.96 13.05
C SER A 970 -34.55 56.35 14.09
N PRO A 971 -33.98 57.58 14.02
CA PRO A 971 -32.85 57.99 14.85
C PRO A 971 -33.31 58.77 16.09
N THR A 972 -32.93 58.34 17.29
CA THR A 972 -32.39 59.18 18.40
C THR A 972 -32.39 58.45 19.75
N LYS A 973 -31.21 58.14 20.28
CA LYS A 973 -30.65 58.67 21.55
C LYS A 973 -29.40 57.90 21.96
N ILE A 974 -28.34 58.66 22.19
CA ILE A 974 -27.05 58.25 22.73
C ILE A 974 -27.19 58.02 24.24
N CYS A 975 -26.60 56.95 24.79
CA CYS A 975 -26.27 56.85 26.21
C CYS A 975 -24.79 56.48 26.39
N VAL A 976 -24.04 57.42 26.96
CA VAL A 976 -22.63 57.30 27.34
C VAL A 976 -22.56 56.81 28.79
N GLY A 977 -21.67 55.85 29.06
CA GLY A 977 -21.27 55.46 30.43
C GLY A 977 -21.91 54.18 30.95
N MET A 978 -21.41 53.02 30.51
CA MET A 978 -21.70 51.73 31.17
C MET A 978 -20.43 51.19 31.83
N SER A 979 -20.56 50.69 33.06
CA SER A 979 -19.48 50.04 33.80
C SER A 979 -19.19 48.65 33.24
N ILE A 980 -17.96 48.16 33.46
CA ILE A 980 -17.45 46.85 32.99
C ILE A 980 -18.38 45.67 33.38
N GLU A 981 -19.00 45.71 34.56
CA GLU A 981 -19.94 44.66 34.99
C GLU A 981 -21.19 44.56 34.13
N ARG A 982 -21.65 45.67 33.53
CA ARG A 982 -22.84 45.72 32.68
C ARG A 982 -22.55 45.25 31.25
N LEU A 983 -21.33 45.45 30.75
CA LEU A 983 -20.85 44.88 29.49
C LEU A 983 -20.73 43.36 29.56
N ARG A 984 -20.27 42.83 30.71
CA ARG A 984 -20.18 41.39 30.97
C ARG A 984 -21.54 40.71 30.94
N TRP A 985 -22.55 41.34 31.53
CA TRP A 985 -23.92 40.82 31.53
C TRP A 985 -24.56 40.79 30.14
N VAL A 986 -24.26 41.78 29.28
CA VAL A 986 -24.73 41.80 27.89
C VAL A 986 -24.04 40.73 27.05
N ALA A 987 -22.73 40.51 27.25
CA ALA A 987 -22.01 39.43 26.58
C ALA A 987 -22.53 38.03 26.99
N GLU A 988 -22.82 37.82 28.27
CA GLU A 988 -23.43 36.58 28.76
C GLU A 988 -24.84 36.38 28.19
N ALA A 989 -25.65 37.44 28.08
CA ALA A 989 -26.98 37.37 27.48
C ALA A 989 -26.94 37.06 25.97
N ILE A 990 -25.94 37.57 25.24
CA ILE A 990 -25.73 37.27 23.81
C ILE A 990 -25.26 35.83 23.63
N CYS A 991 -24.34 35.33 24.46
CA CYS A 991 -23.90 33.93 24.42
C CYS A 991 -25.02 32.94 24.81
N LEU A 992 -25.94 33.34 25.70
CA LEU A 992 -27.12 32.54 26.03
C LEU A 992 -28.13 32.51 24.87
N ARG A 993 -28.34 33.63 24.17
CA ARG A 993 -29.22 33.70 23.00
C ARG A 993 -28.65 32.97 21.79
N ALA A 994 -27.33 32.97 21.61
CA ALA A 994 -26.62 32.21 20.57
C ALA A 994 -26.53 30.69 20.87
N LYS A 995 -26.90 30.25 22.07
CA LYS A 995 -27.08 28.83 22.41
C LYS A 995 -28.54 28.35 22.28
N GLU A 996 -29.50 29.27 22.23
CA GLU A 996 -30.93 28.99 22.04
C GLU A 996 -31.37 29.04 20.56
N LEU A 997 -30.60 29.71 19.70
CA LEU A 997 -30.71 29.73 18.24
C LEU A 997 -29.79 28.67 17.64
#